data_AF-A0A9D8N9L6-F1
#
_entry.id   AF-A0A9D8N9L6-F1
#
_cell.length_a   1.000
_cell.length_b   1.000
_cell.length_c   1.000
_cell.angle_alpha   90.00
_cell.angle_beta   90.00
_cell.angle_gamma   90.00
#
_symmetry.space_group_name_H-M   'P 1'
#
loop_
_entity.id
_entity.type
_entity.pdbx_description
1 polymer ?
#
loop_
_entity_poly.entity_id
_entity_poly.type
_entity_poly.pdbx_seq_one_letter_code
_entity_poly.pdbx_strand_id
1 'polypeptide(L)'
;MKLRRILLFAAALLLCAACEPKVEPEPDPDKDNPGQTTDPPVDPDPDPDPDPEPPAAYLHLTANWQNTSSNVSSGQTAWTGSNSFPAQQGDGAGKAFISTFTREGGASGPVRCVNSNRLSVSNVAPGDGILFTWPSLTLAAGTSVDFMTSLMAPNGSSPKYWIFEYWDDGAWRTVDEDLLAATENASLKYSFYVKYFSAYQYTTFTQSFTLSKALQNEDLKMRIRAVGNFANSGAALTPSTGAYLSFINSTWQACHIDIYQGSPVKDTKKTLVIGNSFTYYYGTDFMLKEIARTQGHVMRMRTHLKGGQDFGEHYPLERTQAVIKEGGYDLALLQDMSTRHADYYADTKVNAAVMTDTKKILDLIKQHSPSVQPMIEATWAYAGSTNYNGFGSYEIFDKALLGGALLVTAEQKTWLSPIGSAFEKARAQGISLYHTDNKHPGINGAYLKACVNYLMLYGERFDANAPDCTVPAATAAKLRQIAEDVVIGSIDSWRNPDASSVVPGEGIGGGSGSTDPGDVVPGESGIRTPAQLQSFAAVVNAGGDISSYCNASGDVVLLEDIEMPDTPWEPIGNCASVAYNAIPVPATAFTGTFDGQGHSIIGLNLKVSTNTVNVCGFFGALEGATVRNVRFEEARMSFNSTGISSGHIAIGTVAGCAVDTRFENVWVNATFTGKATSTASRNVAIGGIAGLVSSSTGRATSFTGCTFEGSISNDVGSKYSNTNTVEFGGIAAAVTNKGDVVLFKDCVNNAGLDVKGHHVGGIVGNGFYTQMENCTNNGTVRADYSASLASGTTVTGLRLGGLMGYCSFTTANTSYLKDSTNNGDVISTEKDSCVGGVAGLTRTFTLEGCRNTGRVCGTAGTSALLIGRITSATDPTVIKNCAVRGAVGTKPDFSDATQATADNYLPLSVTVASDASCPSFTADNIKFLQ
;
A
#
# COMPACT_ATOMS: atom_id res chain seq x y z
N MET A 1 -44.54 13.42 29.26
CA MET A 1 -43.69 13.87 30.37
C MET A 1 -42.91 12.66 30.88
N LYS A 2 -41.71 12.36 30.39
CA LYS A 2 -40.37 12.75 30.92
C LYS A 2 -40.29 12.57 32.46
N LEU A 3 -39.40 11.78 33.07
CA LEU A 3 -38.16 11.14 32.59
C LEU A 3 -37.65 10.13 33.66
N ARG A 4 -37.14 8.95 33.22
CA ARG A 4 -35.96 8.17 33.67
C ARG A 4 -35.79 7.82 35.17
N ARG A 5 -35.32 6.64 35.62
CA ARG A 5 -34.77 5.40 35.05
C ARG A 5 -34.45 4.49 36.27
N ILE A 6 -34.33 3.18 36.03
CA ILE A 6 -33.72 2.11 36.85
C ILE A 6 -34.74 1.19 37.57
N LEU A 7 -34.65 -0.08 37.17
CA LEU A 7 -35.48 -1.26 37.46
C LEU A 7 -34.50 -2.42 37.71
N LEU A 8 -34.99 -3.46 38.41
CA LEU A 8 -34.42 -4.79 38.76
C LEU A 8 -34.20 -4.89 40.28
N PHE A 9 -34.74 -5.84 41.04
CA PHE A 9 -35.41 -7.12 40.73
C PHE A 9 -36.45 -7.47 41.82
N ALA A 10 -37.33 -8.39 41.46
CA ALA A 10 -38.63 -8.71 42.05
C ALA A 10 -38.63 -9.49 43.38
N ALA A 11 -39.80 -9.40 44.02
CA ALA A 11 -40.19 -9.96 45.31
C ALA A 11 -40.59 -11.44 45.27
N ALA A 12 -40.53 -12.05 46.45
CA ALA A 12 -40.85 -13.42 46.79
C ALA A 12 -42.34 -13.68 47.11
N LEU A 13 -42.73 -14.97 47.11
CA LEU A 13 -43.34 -15.76 48.21
C LEU A 13 -44.55 -16.66 47.89
N LEU A 14 -44.55 -17.80 48.61
CA LEU A 14 -45.59 -18.80 48.98
C LEU A 14 -45.66 -20.05 48.07
N LEU A 15 -45.51 -21.30 48.57
CA LEU A 15 -46.08 -21.95 49.78
C LEU A 15 -45.39 -23.29 50.17
N CYS A 16 -45.30 -23.57 51.49
CA CYS A 16 -45.32 -24.85 52.28
C CYS A 16 -44.55 -26.13 51.84
N ALA A 17 -44.05 -27.03 52.71
CA ALA A 17 -43.71 -27.15 54.13
C ALA A 17 -43.22 -28.60 54.38
N ALA A 18 -42.32 -28.81 55.37
CA ALA A 18 -42.20 -29.97 56.29
C ALA A 18 -40.82 -30.70 56.41
N CYS A 19 -40.14 -30.37 57.53
CA CYS A 19 -39.36 -31.16 58.51
C CYS A 19 -38.52 -32.42 58.17
N GLU A 20 -37.19 -32.26 58.27
CA GLU A 20 -36.28 -32.73 59.37
C GLU A 20 -35.92 -34.24 59.61
N PRO A 21 -34.78 -34.55 60.30
CA PRO A 21 -33.66 -35.33 59.73
C PRO A 21 -33.31 -36.61 60.55
N LYS A 22 -32.26 -37.37 60.17
CA LYS A 22 -31.59 -38.30 61.11
C LYS A 22 -30.14 -38.67 60.76
N VAL A 23 -29.39 -38.77 61.85
CA VAL A 23 -27.93 -38.93 62.03
C VAL A 23 -27.53 -40.41 62.12
N GLU A 24 -26.26 -40.68 61.80
CA GLU A 24 -25.50 -41.96 61.84
C GLU A 24 -25.53 -42.74 63.17
N PRO A 25 -25.03 -43.99 63.18
CA PRO A 25 -23.71 -44.21 63.82
C PRO A 25 -22.82 -45.37 63.24
N GLU A 26 -21.49 -45.21 63.38
CA GLU A 26 -20.42 -46.25 63.41
C GLU A 26 -20.31 -46.91 64.84
N PRO A 27 -19.45 -47.93 65.19
CA PRO A 27 -18.11 -48.32 64.62
C PRO A 27 -17.62 -49.83 64.69
N ASP A 28 -16.44 -50.08 64.05
CA ASP A 28 -15.25 -50.96 64.36
C ASP A 28 -15.29 -52.53 64.37
N PRO A 29 -14.16 -53.32 64.33
CA PRO A 29 -12.76 -53.12 63.86
C PRO A 29 -12.12 -54.29 63.00
N ASP A 30 -10.91 -54.02 62.49
CA ASP A 30 -9.68 -54.87 62.44
C ASP A 30 -9.18 -55.62 61.17
N LYS A 31 -7.95 -55.20 60.76
CA LYS A 31 -6.77 -55.92 60.19
C LYS A 31 -6.66 -56.22 58.68
N ASP A 32 -5.89 -55.39 57.95
CA ASP A 32 -4.43 -55.54 57.72
C ASP A 32 -3.96 -54.66 56.53
N ASN A 33 -2.85 -53.93 56.72
CA ASN A 33 -2.14 -53.05 55.76
C ASN A 33 -0.78 -53.74 55.42
N PRO A 34 0.07 -53.34 54.42
CA PRO A 34 0.05 -52.10 53.63
C PRO A 34 0.43 -52.19 52.13
N GLY A 35 0.11 -51.14 51.35
CA GLY A 35 0.79 -50.88 50.07
C GLY A 35 0.07 -50.00 49.04
N GLN A 36 0.07 -48.67 49.27
CA GLN A 36 0.03 -47.57 48.29
C GLN A 36 -1.04 -47.57 47.17
N THR A 37 -2.05 -46.73 47.38
CA THR A 37 -3.17 -46.39 46.51
C THR A 37 -2.81 -45.36 45.44
N THR A 38 -3.19 -45.66 44.21
CA THR A 38 -3.41 -44.73 43.09
C THR A 38 -4.78 -44.06 43.23
N ASP A 39 -4.87 -42.75 42.99
CA ASP A 39 -6.12 -41.97 43.01
C ASP A 39 -7.17 -42.50 42.01
N PRO A 40 -8.48 -42.48 42.35
CA PRO A 40 -9.57 -42.89 41.46
C PRO A 40 -10.00 -41.76 40.50
N PRO A 41 -10.65 -42.11 39.36
CA PRO A 41 -10.94 -41.18 38.27
C PRO A 41 -12.12 -40.25 38.58
N VAL A 42 -12.00 -39.02 38.07
CA VAL A 42 -13.01 -37.96 38.06
C VAL A 42 -14.13 -38.32 37.08
N ASP A 43 -15.38 -38.12 37.51
CA ASP A 43 -16.63 -38.29 36.76
C ASP A 43 -16.69 -37.30 35.56
N PRO A 44 -17.06 -37.72 34.34
CA PRO A 44 -17.17 -36.81 33.21
C PRO A 44 -18.40 -35.89 33.31
N ASP A 45 -18.19 -34.61 32.97
CA ASP A 45 -19.20 -33.56 32.83
C ASP A 45 -20.43 -34.00 31.99
N PRO A 46 -21.62 -33.45 32.24
CA PRO A 46 -22.80 -33.69 31.41
C PRO A 46 -22.57 -33.14 29.99
N ASP A 47 -22.96 -33.96 29.00
CA ASP A 47 -22.90 -33.69 27.56
C ASP A 47 -23.27 -32.23 27.21
N PRO A 48 -22.50 -31.55 26.35
CA PRO A 48 -22.93 -30.28 25.78
C PRO A 48 -24.21 -30.49 24.97
N ASP A 49 -25.09 -29.49 24.99
CA ASP A 49 -26.27 -29.40 24.12
C ASP A 49 -25.96 -29.88 22.69
N PRO A 50 -26.88 -30.58 22.01
CA PRO A 50 -26.66 -30.99 20.63
C PRO A 50 -26.28 -29.75 19.81
N ASP A 51 -25.14 -29.85 19.12
CA ASP A 51 -24.64 -28.82 18.20
C ASP A 51 -25.83 -28.27 17.38
N PRO A 52 -25.97 -26.93 17.25
CA PRO A 52 -26.96 -26.37 16.36
C PRO A 52 -26.81 -27.02 14.98
N GLU A 53 -27.94 -27.38 14.35
CA GLU A 53 -27.93 -27.97 13.00
C GLU A 53 -26.89 -27.27 12.13
N PRO A 54 -26.06 -28.01 11.35
CA PRO A 54 -25.02 -27.40 10.56
C PRO A 54 -25.64 -26.29 9.71
N PRO A 55 -25.09 -25.06 9.74
CA PRO A 55 -25.65 -23.95 8.99
C PRO A 55 -25.82 -24.39 7.54
N ALA A 56 -27.00 -24.11 6.97
CA ALA A 56 -27.31 -24.45 5.59
C ALA A 56 -26.12 -24.12 4.70
N ALA A 57 -25.65 -25.09 3.92
CA ALA A 57 -24.43 -24.97 3.13
C ALA A 57 -24.43 -23.64 2.37
N TYR A 58 -23.40 -22.83 2.61
CA TYR A 58 -23.21 -21.55 1.97
C TYR A 58 -23.13 -21.78 0.45
N LEU A 59 -24.09 -21.24 -0.29
CA LEU A 59 -24.20 -21.37 -1.73
C LEU A 59 -24.16 -19.99 -2.38
N HIS A 60 -23.19 -19.81 -3.27
CA HIS A 60 -23.03 -18.65 -4.11
C HIS A 60 -23.03 -19.12 -5.57
N LEU A 61 -23.97 -18.63 -6.39
CA LEU A 61 -24.07 -18.94 -7.81
C LEU A 61 -24.15 -17.66 -8.64
N THR A 62 -23.46 -17.66 -9.77
CA THR A 62 -23.36 -16.47 -10.62
C THR A 62 -23.72 -16.76 -12.08
N ALA A 63 -24.44 -15.84 -12.75
CA ALA A 63 -24.64 -15.85 -14.20
C ALA A 63 -24.26 -14.50 -14.82
N ASN A 64 -23.34 -14.55 -15.79
CA ASN A 64 -22.74 -13.39 -16.42
C ASN A 64 -23.08 -13.29 -17.90
N TRP A 65 -23.57 -12.12 -18.32
CA TRP A 65 -23.67 -11.76 -19.73
C TRP A 65 -22.61 -10.75 -20.13
N GLN A 66 -21.83 -11.09 -21.14
CA GLN A 66 -20.79 -10.27 -21.71
C GLN A 66 -21.17 -9.92 -23.14
N ASN A 67 -21.01 -8.65 -23.52
CA ASN A 67 -21.35 -8.17 -24.85
C ASN A 67 -20.06 -7.70 -25.53
N THR A 68 -19.52 -8.54 -26.42
CA THR A 68 -18.27 -8.30 -27.14
C THR A 68 -18.45 -8.51 -28.64
N SER A 69 -17.54 -7.99 -29.44
CA SER A 69 -17.58 -8.19 -30.90
C SER A 69 -17.48 -9.67 -31.31
N SER A 70 -16.90 -10.54 -30.47
CA SER A 70 -16.77 -11.97 -30.76
C SER A 70 -18.05 -12.76 -30.51
N ASN A 71 -18.87 -12.36 -29.54
CA ASN A 71 -20.10 -13.07 -29.17
C ASN A 71 -21.39 -12.33 -29.56
N VAL A 72 -21.31 -11.06 -29.94
CA VAL A 72 -22.42 -10.23 -30.42
C VAL A 72 -21.95 -9.42 -31.62
N SER A 73 -21.88 -10.06 -32.79
CA SER A 73 -21.57 -9.41 -34.07
C SER A 73 -22.82 -9.21 -34.93
N SER A 74 -22.79 -8.20 -35.81
CA SER A 74 -23.85 -7.99 -36.80
C SER A 74 -24.06 -9.26 -37.64
N GLY A 75 -25.23 -9.88 -37.54
CA GLY A 75 -25.58 -11.11 -38.26
C GLY A 75 -25.56 -12.40 -37.43
N GLN A 76 -25.20 -12.36 -36.14
CA GLN A 76 -25.32 -13.53 -35.28
C GLN A 76 -26.78 -13.99 -35.11
N THR A 77 -26.96 -15.32 -35.15
CA THR A 77 -28.27 -15.97 -35.08
C THR A 77 -28.75 -16.30 -33.67
N ALA A 78 -27.92 -16.24 -32.63
CA ALA A 78 -28.36 -16.61 -31.27
C ALA A 78 -29.47 -15.68 -30.74
N TRP A 79 -29.27 -14.37 -30.75
CA TRP A 79 -30.30 -13.41 -30.29
C TRP A 79 -31.52 -13.30 -31.24
N THR A 80 -31.31 -13.60 -32.52
CA THR A 80 -32.31 -13.43 -33.59
C THR A 80 -33.10 -14.70 -33.91
N GLY A 81 -32.52 -15.89 -33.71
CA GLY A 81 -33.04 -17.19 -34.15
C GLY A 81 -33.58 -18.09 -33.03
N SER A 82 -32.92 -18.20 -31.87
CA SER A 82 -33.36 -19.05 -30.75
C SER A 82 -34.29 -18.36 -29.75
N ASN A 83 -34.66 -17.10 -29.99
CA ASN A 83 -35.51 -16.29 -29.10
C ASN A 83 -34.92 -16.06 -27.69
N SER A 84 -33.66 -16.41 -27.48
CA SER A 84 -32.94 -16.24 -26.22
C SER A 84 -31.43 -16.07 -26.42
N PHE A 85 -30.76 -15.43 -25.47
CA PHE A 85 -29.30 -15.28 -25.41
C PHE A 85 -28.77 -15.82 -24.08
N PRO A 86 -28.00 -16.93 -24.09
CA PRO A 86 -27.52 -17.56 -22.87
C PRO A 86 -26.44 -16.71 -22.16
N ALA A 87 -26.23 -16.93 -20.87
CA ALA A 87 -25.11 -16.40 -20.11
C ALA A 87 -23.78 -16.98 -20.63
N GLN A 88 -22.72 -16.19 -20.62
CA GLN A 88 -21.39 -16.56 -21.13
C GLN A 88 -20.45 -17.10 -20.05
N GLN A 89 -20.60 -16.65 -18.80
CA GLN A 89 -19.71 -17.00 -17.70
C GLN A 89 -20.51 -17.21 -16.40
N GLY A 90 -19.84 -17.74 -15.38
CA GLY A 90 -20.43 -18.07 -14.08
C GLY A 90 -20.91 -19.53 -13.96
N ASP A 91 -21.46 -19.88 -12.81
CA ASP A 91 -21.97 -21.21 -12.50
C ASP A 91 -23.12 -21.59 -13.43
N GLY A 92 -22.98 -22.72 -14.12
CA GLY A 92 -23.99 -23.13 -15.09
C GLY A 92 -24.12 -22.17 -16.28
N ALA A 93 -23.05 -21.47 -16.67
CA ALA A 93 -22.97 -20.74 -17.94
C ALA A 93 -23.59 -21.55 -19.09
N GLY A 94 -24.38 -20.90 -19.94
CA GLY A 94 -25.20 -21.57 -20.95
C GLY A 94 -26.60 -22.00 -20.50
N LYS A 95 -26.86 -22.14 -19.18
CA LYS A 95 -28.19 -22.50 -18.64
C LYS A 95 -29.09 -21.29 -18.44
N ALA A 96 -28.59 -20.23 -17.81
CA ALA A 96 -29.34 -18.98 -17.68
C ALA A 96 -29.40 -18.24 -19.02
N PHE A 97 -30.52 -17.58 -19.33
CA PHE A 97 -30.69 -16.86 -20.60
C PHE A 97 -31.58 -15.62 -20.48
N ILE A 98 -31.38 -14.69 -21.43
CA ILE A 98 -32.19 -13.49 -21.62
C ILE A 98 -33.13 -13.72 -22.80
N SER A 99 -34.37 -13.27 -22.70
CA SER A 99 -35.38 -13.26 -23.76
C SER A 99 -36.21 -11.98 -23.71
N THR A 100 -37.19 -11.82 -24.61
CA THR A 100 -38.13 -10.69 -24.61
C THR A 100 -39.54 -11.18 -24.38
N PHE A 101 -40.38 -10.37 -23.72
CA PHE A 101 -41.80 -10.66 -23.55
C PHE A 101 -42.67 -9.50 -24.05
N THR A 102 -43.90 -9.84 -24.43
CA THR A 102 -44.91 -8.88 -24.89
C THR A 102 -45.93 -8.66 -23.79
N ARG A 103 -46.45 -7.44 -23.68
CA ARG A 103 -47.57 -7.13 -22.78
C ARG A 103 -48.78 -8.01 -23.07
N GLU A 104 -49.56 -8.25 -22.04
CA GLU A 104 -50.82 -8.98 -22.16
C GLU A 104 -51.77 -8.29 -23.15
N GLY A 105 -52.36 -9.05 -24.09
CA GLY A 105 -53.24 -8.52 -25.14
C GLY A 105 -52.54 -7.75 -26.28
N GLY A 106 -51.21 -7.69 -26.32
CA GLY A 106 -50.45 -7.03 -27.39
C GLY A 106 -50.38 -7.87 -28.68
N ALA A 107 -50.72 -7.27 -29.84
CA ALA A 107 -50.68 -7.94 -31.15
C ALA A 107 -49.26 -8.05 -31.75
N SER A 108 -48.32 -7.19 -31.33
CA SER A 108 -46.92 -7.20 -31.74
C SER A 108 -46.02 -6.84 -30.56
N GLY A 109 -44.92 -7.57 -30.39
CA GLY A 109 -44.00 -7.43 -29.28
C GLY A 109 -42.65 -6.79 -29.61
N PRO A 110 -41.74 -6.78 -28.62
CA PRO A 110 -40.38 -6.30 -28.82
C PRO A 110 -39.64 -7.06 -29.91
N VAL A 111 -38.89 -6.33 -30.71
CA VAL A 111 -38.01 -6.88 -31.75
C VAL A 111 -36.59 -6.93 -31.21
N ARG A 112 -36.08 -8.15 -31.03
CA ARG A 112 -34.68 -8.41 -30.72
C ARG A 112 -33.81 -8.12 -31.93
N CYS A 113 -32.75 -7.36 -31.74
CA CYS A 113 -31.79 -7.06 -32.80
C CYS A 113 -30.38 -6.93 -32.23
N VAL A 114 -29.39 -7.03 -33.11
CA VAL A 114 -28.02 -6.66 -32.78
C VAL A 114 -27.73 -5.32 -33.43
N ASN A 115 -27.46 -4.28 -32.64
CA ASN A 115 -27.16 -2.94 -33.14
C ASN A 115 -25.75 -2.53 -32.71
N SER A 116 -24.87 -2.26 -33.67
CA SER A 116 -23.49 -1.81 -33.40
C SER A 116 -22.75 -2.74 -32.42
N ASN A 117 -22.84 -4.06 -32.66
CA ASN A 117 -22.32 -5.12 -31.79
C ASN A 117 -22.87 -5.05 -30.36
N ARG A 118 -24.16 -4.74 -30.21
CA ARG A 118 -24.86 -4.74 -28.94
C ARG A 118 -26.14 -5.55 -29.00
N LEU A 119 -26.41 -6.25 -27.91
CA LEU A 119 -27.69 -6.87 -27.65
C LEU A 119 -28.74 -5.77 -27.47
N SER A 120 -29.71 -5.69 -28.38
CA SER A 120 -30.70 -4.61 -28.40
C SER A 120 -32.11 -5.13 -28.52
N VAL A 121 -33.04 -4.37 -27.97
CA VAL A 121 -34.48 -4.60 -28.08
C VAL A 121 -35.14 -3.32 -28.55
N SER A 122 -35.94 -3.43 -29.60
CA SER A 122 -36.69 -2.33 -30.21
C SER A 122 -38.18 -2.61 -30.25
N ASN A 123 -38.97 -1.67 -30.78
CA ASN A 123 -40.43 -1.79 -30.87
C ASN A 123 -41.08 -2.06 -29.49
N VAL A 124 -40.53 -1.47 -28.43
CA VAL A 124 -41.00 -1.69 -27.06
C VAL A 124 -42.11 -0.69 -26.73
N ALA A 125 -43.30 -1.20 -26.42
CA ALA A 125 -44.39 -0.41 -25.85
C ALA A 125 -44.46 -0.59 -24.33
N PRO A 126 -45.21 0.26 -23.62
CA PRO A 126 -45.43 0.10 -22.19
C PRO A 126 -46.10 -1.25 -21.90
N GLY A 127 -45.55 -1.98 -20.94
CA GLY A 127 -45.92 -3.35 -20.62
C GLY A 127 -45.07 -4.43 -21.29
N ASP A 128 -44.31 -4.10 -22.34
CA ASP A 128 -43.36 -5.02 -22.96
C ASP A 128 -42.00 -4.98 -22.23
N GLY A 129 -41.10 -5.93 -22.49
CA GLY A 129 -39.78 -5.88 -21.88
C GLY A 129 -38.85 -7.05 -22.14
N ILE A 130 -37.88 -7.20 -21.24
CA ILE A 130 -36.82 -8.21 -21.27
C ILE A 130 -37.00 -9.14 -20.07
N LEU A 131 -36.96 -10.45 -20.29
CA LEU A 131 -37.09 -11.51 -19.30
C LEU A 131 -35.74 -12.22 -19.13
N PHE A 132 -35.33 -12.39 -17.87
CA PHE A 132 -34.14 -13.12 -17.45
C PHE A 132 -34.61 -14.40 -16.76
N THR A 133 -34.08 -15.55 -17.17
CA THR A 133 -34.52 -16.85 -16.66
C THR A 133 -33.32 -17.71 -16.36
N TRP A 134 -33.28 -18.26 -15.14
CA TRP A 134 -32.34 -19.30 -14.75
C TRP A 134 -33.13 -20.57 -14.42
N PRO A 135 -33.08 -21.58 -15.31
CA PRO A 135 -33.97 -22.72 -15.21
C PRO A 135 -33.51 -23.74 -14.16
N SER A 136 -34.49 -24.48 -13.63
CA SER A 136 -34.26 -25.71 -12.86
C SER A 136 -33.37 -25.54 -11.62
N LEU A 137 -33.61 -24.47 -10.86
CA LEU A 137 -32.91 -24.20 -9.59
C LEU A 137 -33.66 -24.80 -8.40
N THR A 138 -32.89 -25.26 -7.42
CA THR A 138 -33.38 -25.61 -6.08
C THR A 138 -32.77 -24.64 -5.10
N LEU A 139 -33.58 -23.71 -4.59
CA LEU A 139 -33.18 -22.65 -3.67
C LEU A 139 -34.09 -22.64 -2.46
N ALA A 140 -33.55 -22.39 -1.27
CA ALA A 140 -34.34 -22.24 -0.05
C ALA A 140 -35.09 -20.91 -0.03
N ALA A 141 -36.19 -20.84 0.72
CA ALA A 141 -36.79 -19.56 1.09
C ALA A 141 -35.75 -18.73 1.89
N GLY A 142 -35.77 -17.41 1.74
CA GLY A 142 -34.74 -16.53 2.31
C GLY A 142 -33.48 -16.40 1.45
N THR A 143 -33.37 -17.13 0.34
CA THR A 143 -32.29 -16.93 -0.63
C THR A 143 -32.33 -15.52 -1.18
N SER A 144 -31.20 -14.83 -1.13
CA SER A 144 -31.06 -13.47 -1.64
C SER A 144 -30.51 -13.49 -3.06
N VAL A 145 -30.97 -12.57 -3.89
CA VAL A 145 -30.59 -12.46 -5.30
C VAL A 145 -30.26 -11.01 -5.60
N ASP A 146 -29.12 -10.79 -6.25
CA ASP A 146 -28.72 -9.52 -6.80
C ASP A 146 -28.81 -9.54 -8.33
N PHE A 147 -29.50 -8.55 -8.89
CA PHE A 147 -29.60 -8.30 -10.32
C PHE A 147 -28.87 -6.99 -10.66
N MET A 148 -27.93 -7.03 -11.58
CA MET A 148 -27.11 -5.88 -11.97
C MET A 148 -27.01 -5.79 -13.48
N THR A 149 -27.25 -4.62 -14.07
CA THR A 149 -27.15 -4.44 -15.52
C THR A 149 -26.76 -3.02 -15.91
N SER A 150 -26.09 -2.88 -17.04
CA SER A 150 -25.77 -1.58 -17.63
C SER A 150 -26.34 -1.47 -19.04
N LEU A 151 -27.10 -0.39 -19.25
CA LEU A 151 -27.97 -0.18 -20.39
C LEU A 151 -27.73 1.19 -21.02
N MET A 152 -28.09 1.32 -22.29
CA MET A 152 -28.12 2.60 -22.99
C MET A 152 -29.26 2.68 -24.01
N ALA A 153 -29.65 3.91 -24.33
CA ALA A 153 -30.63 4.19 -25.36
C ALA A 153 -30.02 5.17 -26.39
N PRO A 154 -29.63 4.69 -27.59
CA PRO A 154 -28.82 5.47 -28.54
C PRO A 154 -29.61 6.53 -29.32
N ASN A 155 -30.91 6.70 -29.06
CA ASN A 155 -31.74 7.75 -29.63
C ASN A 155 -32.83 8.21 -28.66
N GLY A 156 -33.44 9.35 -28.99
CA GLY A 156 -34.49 10.01 -28.22
C GLY A 156 -35.89 9.37 -28.28
N SER A 157 -36.05 8.21 -28.91
CA SER A 157 -37.36 7.59 -29.14
C SER A 157 -37.62 6.35 -28.27
N SER A 158 -36.66 5.95 -27.44
CA SER A 158 -36.75 4.71 -26.64
C SER A 158 -37.58 4.92 -25.37
N PRO A 159 -38.24 3.89 -24.79
CA PRO A 159 -38.98 4.04 -23.55
C PRO A 159 -38.13 4.63 -22.43
N LYS A 160 -38.61 5.67 -21.76
CA LYS A 160 -37.87 6.38 -20.71
C LYS A 160 -37.80 5.56 -19.42
N TYR A 161 -38.94 5.11 -18.91
CA TYR A 161 -39.07 4.53 -17.57
C TYR A 161 -39.23 3.02 -17.62
N TRP A 162 -38.57 2.33 -16.69
CA TRP A 162 -38.53 0.88 -16.59
C TRP A 162 -38.74 0.44 -15.16
N ILE A 163 -39.52 -0.62 -14.97
CA ILE A 163 -39.72 -1.27 -13.67
C ILE A 163 -39.06 -2.64 -13.67
N PHE A 164 -38.32 -2.95 -12.61
CA PHE A 164 -37.78 -4.28 -12.35
C PHE A 164 -38.78 -5.08 -11.53
N GLU A 165 -38.99 -6.33 -11.93
CA GLU A 165 -39.89 -7.26 -11.27
C GLU A 165 -39.23 -8.64 -11.17
N TYR A 166 -39.52 -9.37 -10.11
CA TYR A 166 -39.11 -10.76 -9.93
C TYR A 166 -40.34 -11.64 -9.68
N TRP A 167 -40.28 -12.89 -10.14
CA TRP A 167 -41.36 -13.85 -9.92
C TRP A 167 -41.14 -14.55 -8.58
N ASP A 168 -42.09 -14.41 -7.68
CA ASP A 168 -42.05 -15.08 -6.38
C ASP A 168 -43.47 -15.30 -5.84
N ASP A 169 -43.72 -16.51 -5.34
CA ASP A 169 -45.02 -16.95 -4.80
C ASP A 169 -46.18 -16.72 -5.79
N GLY A 170 -45.99 -17.13 -7.05
CA GLY A 170 -47.03 -17.12 -8.08
C GLY A 170 -47.39 -15.74 -8.65
N ALA A 171 -46.62 -14.69 -8.32
CA ALA A 171 -46.87 -13.34 -8.81
C ALA A 171 -45.57 -12.61 -9.17
N TRP A 172 -45.69 -11.62 -10.05
CA TRP A 172 -44.63 -10.63 -10.29
C TRP A 172 -44.62 -9.63 -9.14
N ARG A 173 -43.48 -9.51 -8.47
CA ARG A 173 -43.26 -8.61 -7.34
C ARG A 173 -42.25 -7.53 -7.68
N THR A 174 -42.36 -6.41 -7.01
CA THR A 174 -41.44 -5.27 -7.06
C THR A 174 -40.75 -5.11 -5.71
N VAL A 175 -39.65 -4.36 -5.68
CA VAL A 175 -39.05 -3.88 -4.43
C VAL A 175 -39.58 -2.48 -4.19
N ASP A 176 -40.75 -2.39 -3.57
CA ASP A 176 -41.55 -1.15 -3.52
C ASP A 176 -40.82 0.04 -2.87
N GLU A 177 -40.00 -0.24 -1.88
CA GLU A 177 -39.17 0.75 -1.18
C GLU A 177 -38.08 1.38 -2.07
N ASP A 178 -37.71 0.74 -3.19
CA ASP A 178 -36.76 1.27 -4.17
C ASP A 178 -37.42 2.02 -5.33
N LEU A 179 -38.76 2.02 -5.42
CA LEU A 179 -39.46 2.64 -6.54
C LEU A 179 -39.40 4.17 -6.48
N LEU A 180 -39.03 4.76 -7.62
CA LEU A 180 -39.00 6.19 -7.87
C LEU A 180 -40.32 6.67 -8.51
N ALA A 181 -40.60 7.98 -8.41
CA ALA A 181 -41.75 8.62 -9.03
C ALA A 181 -41.33 9.49 -10.22
N ALA A 182 -42.02 9.38 -11.35
CA ALA A 182 -41.70 10.16 -12.54
C ALA A 182 -42.01 11.64 -12.33
N THR A 183 -41.13 12.53 -12.84
CA THR A 183 -41.31 13.97 -12.71
C THR A 183 -42.51 14.48 -13.51
N GLU A 184 -42.84 13.86 -14.64
CA GLU A 184 -43.98 14.21 -15.47
C GLU A 184 -45.31 13.65 -14.92
N ASN A 185 -45.25 12.61 -14.09
CA ASN A 185 -46.41 11.99 -13.48
C ASN A 185 -46.01 11.26 -12.18
N ALA A 186 -46.30 11.85 -11.02
CA ALA A 186 -45.92 11.30 -9.74
C ALA A 186 -46.57 9.93 -9.40
N SER A 187 -47.67 9.57 -10.05
CA SER A 187 -48.32 8.27 -9.93
C SER A 187 -47.62 7.17 -10.74
N LEU A 188 -46.80 7.54 -11.73
CA LEU A 188 -45.99 6.60 -12.49
C LEU A 188 -44.76 6.21 -11.66
N LYS A 189 -44.72 4.95 -11.23
CA LYS A 189 -43.59 4.36 -10.51
C LYS A 189 -42.64 3.63 -11.45
N TYR A 190 -41.34 3.71 -11.16
CA TYR A 190 -40.29 3.05 -11.94
C TYR A 190 -39.10 2.67 -11.05
N SER A 191 -38.30 1.70 -11.49
CA SER A 191 -37.06 1.29 -10.81
C SER A 191 -35.85 2.04 -11.34
N PHE A 192 -35.78 2.25 -12.66
CA PHE A 192 -34.77 3.09 -13.30
C PHE A 192 -35.31 3.77 -14.56
N TYR A 193 -34.59 4.77 -15.04
CA TYR A 193 -34.88 5.38 -16.34
C TYR A 193 -33.63 5.41 -17.22
N VAL A 194 -33.86 5.42 -18.52
CA VAL A 194 -32.85 5.70 -19.54
C VAL A 194 -33.15 7.06 -20.15
N LYS A 195 -32.10 7.78 -20.52
CA LYS A 195 -32.21 9.08 -21.19
C LYS A 195 -31.29 9.11 -22.40
N TYR A 196 -31.79 9.69 -23.49
CA TYR A 196 -30.94 9.96 -24.64
C TYR A 196 -30.14 11.22 -24.40
N PHE A 197 -28.85 11.13 -24.64
CA PHE A 197 -27.94 12.25 -24.67
C PHE A 197 -27.17 12.19 -25.99
N SER A 198 -26.93 13.35 -26.61
CA SER A 198 -26.10 13.44 -27.83
C SER A 198 -24.66 12.95 -27.59
N ALA A 199 -24.21 12.99 -26.34
CA ALA A 199 -22.96 12.37 -25.86
C ALA A 199 -23.27 11.08 -25.07
N TYR A 200 -22.42 10.07 -25.22
CA TYR A 200 -22.53 8.74 -24.64
C TYR A 200 -22.78 8.74 -23.11
N GLN A 201 -23.95 8.27 -22.64
CA GLN A 201 -24.25 8.03 -21.21
C GLN A 201 -24.93 6.68 -21.01
N TYR A 202 -24.68 6.08 -19.85
CA TYR A 202 -25.23 4.78 -19.49
C TYR A 202 -26.14 4.87 -18.27
N THR A 203 -27.09 3.95 -18.22
CA THR A 203 -27.84 3.64 -17.00
C THR A 203 -27.33 2.33 -16.44
N THR A 204 -26.65 2.39 -15.31
CA THR A 204 -26.34 1.22 -14.48
C THR A 204 -27.45 1.06 -13.45
N PHE A 205 -28.03 -0.13 -13.37
CA PHE A 205 -29.12 -0.48 -12.46
C PHE A 205 -28.74 -1.71 -11.65
N THR A 206 -28.95 -1.64 -10.34
CA THR A 206 -28.78 -2.78 -9.43
C THR A 206 -30.03 -2.92 -8.57
N GLN A 207 -30.43 -4.16 -8.30
CA GLN A 207 -31.55 -4.49 -7.43
C GLN A 207 -31.24 -5.74 -6.63
N SER A 208 -31.51 -5.69 -5.32
CA SER A 208 -31.47 -6.85 -4.44
C SER A 208 -32.89 -7.25 -4.05
N PHE A 209 -33.17 -8.55 -3.95
CA PHE A 209 -34.42 -9.07 -3.39
C PHE A 209 -34.16 -10.42 -2.70
N THR A 210 -35.16 -10.89 -1.93
CA THR A 210 -35.10 -12.15 -1.22
C THR A 210 -36.34 -12.97 -1.55
N LEU A 211 -36.16 -14.24 -1.87
CA LEU A 211 -37.27 -15.14 -2.17
C LEU A 211 -38.06 -15.45 -0.91
N SER A 212 -39.37 -15.21 -0.93
CA SER A 212 -40.27 -15.59 0.16
C SER A 212 -40.60 -17.08 0.14
N LYS A 213 -40.45 -17.74 -1.01
CA LYS A 213 -40.65 -19.18 -1.20
C LYS A 213 -39.39 -19.88 -1.70
N ALA A 214 -39.27 -21.15 -1.34
CA ALA A 214 -38.25 -22.02 -1.89
C ALA A 214 -38.59 -22.35 -3.35
N LEU A 215 -37.56 -22.45 -4.20
CA LEU A 215 -37.65 -23.05 -5.53
C LEU A 215 -37.27 -24.52 -5.42
N GLN A 216 -38.02 -25.41 -6.09
CA GLN A 216 -37.74 -26.84 -6.11
C GLN A 216 -37.71 -27.33 -7.55
N ASN A 217 -36.50 -27.30 -8.16
CA ASN A 217 -36.32 -27.52 -9.60
C ASN A 217 -37.20 -26.59 -10.47
N GLU A 218 -37.35 -25.34 -10.02
CA GLU A 218 -38.15 -24.31 -10.66
C GLU A 218 -37.26 -23.22 -11.27
N ASP A 219 -37.82 -22.43 -12.17
CA ASP A 219 -37.10 -21.31 -12.78
C ASP A 219 -37.05 -20.10 -11.83
N LEU A 220 -35.87 -19.53 -11.62
CA LEU A 220 -35.76 -18.17 -11.13
C LEU A 220 -36.02 -17.20 -12.30
N LYS A 221 -37.01 -16.31 -12.15
CA LYS A 221 -37.42 -15.36 -13.21
C LYS A 221 -37.39 -13.91 -12.71
N MET A 222 -36.76 -13.04 -13.49
CA MET A 222 -36.75 -11.60 -13.29
C MET A 222 -37.02 -10.91 -14.63
N ARG A 223 -37.58 -9.70 -14.61
CA ARG A 223 -37.82 -8.94 -15.84
C ARG A 223 -37.64 -7.44 -15.62
N ILE A 224 -37.31 -6.75 -16.70
CA ILE A 224 -37.43 -5.29 -16.78
C ILE A 224 -38.53 -4.97 -17.79
N ARG A 225 -39.49 -4.16 -17.38
CA ARG A 225 -40.69 -3.84 -18.14
C ARG A 225 -40.79 -2.34 -18.37
N ALA A 226 -41.05 -1.93 -19.60
CA ALA A 226 -41.25 -0.52 -19.93
C ALA A 226 -42.56 -0.02 -19.30
N VAL A 227 -42.54 1.18 -18.76
CA VAL A 227 -43.71 1.81 -18.12
C VAL A 227 -43.84 3.29 -18.54
N GLY A 228 -45.08 3.77 -18.60
CA GLY A 228 -45.39 5.15 -19.01
C GLY A 228 -45.25 5.40 -20.51
N ASN A 229 -45.97 6.40 -21.02
CA ASN A 229 -46.02 6.73 -22.44
C ASN A 229 -44.98 7.79 -22.83
N PHE A 230 -43.80 7.77 -22.21
CA PHE A 230 -42.75 8.77 -22.44
C PHE A 230 -41.55 8.15 -23.11
N ALA A 231 -41.13 8.74 -24.22
CA ALA A 231 -39.82 8.52 -24.79
C ALA A 231 -38.75 9.18 -23.92
N ASN A 232 -37.53 8.67 -24.00
CA ASN A 232 -36.38 9.13 -23.23
C ASN A 232 -35.89 10.54 -23.63
N SER A 233 -36.41 11.12 -24.72
CA SER A 233 -36.32 12.57 -25.03
C SER A 233 -37.28 13.44 -24.22
N GLY A 234 -38.29 12.85 -23.59
CA GLY A 234 -39.43 13.52 -22.96
C GLY A 234 -40.68 13.60 -23.85
N ALA A 235 -40.58 13.25 -25.14
CA ALA A 235 -41.73 13.20 -26.05
C ALA A 235 -42.67 12.01 -25.75
N ALA A 236 -43.82 11.95 -26.43
CA ALA A 236 -44.69 10.76 -26.38
C ALA A 236 -43.97 9.54 -26.98
N LEU A 237 -44.05 8.40 -26.30
CA LEU A 237 -43.45 7.16 -26.77
C LEU A 237 -44.18 6.65 -28.01
N THR A 238 -43.45 6.45 -29.10
CA THR A 238 -43.93 5.81 -30.33
C THR A 238 -43.11 4.54 -30.58
N PRO A 239 -43.61 3.35 -30.19
CA PRO A 239 -42.92 2.09 -30.42
C PRO A 239 -42.59 1.92 -31.89
N SER A 240 -41.32 1.69 -32.19
CA SER A 240 -40.85 1.45 -33.54
C SER A 240 -39.57 0.65 -33.52
N THR A 241 -39.23 0.04 -34.65
CA THR A 241 -37.92 -0.62 -34.83
C THR A 241 -36.76 0.37 -34.73
N GLY A 242 -37.00 1.68 -34.86
CA GLY A 242 -35.99 2.73 -34.70
C GLY A 242 -35.69 3.12 -33.26
N ALA A 243 -36.49 2.68 -32.28
CA ALA A 243 -36.33 3.00 -30.86
C ALA A 243 -35.75 1.78 -30.13
N TYR A 244 -34.53 1.87 -29.58
CA TYR A 244 -33.80 0.71 -29.02
C TYR A 244 -33.36 0.92 -27.57
N LEU A 245 -33.59 -0.06 -26.71
CA LEU A 245 -32.81 -0.26 -25.48
C LEU A 245 -31.67 -1.24 -25.81
N SER A 246 -30.44 -0.91 -25.44
CA SER A 246 -29.27 -1.76 -25.73
C SER A 246 -28.47 -2.02 -24.46
N PHE A 247 -28.01 -3.25 -24.30
CA PHE A 247 -26.92 -3.54 -23.38
C PHE A 247 -25.63 -2.90 -23.90
N ILE A 248 -24.78 -2.43 -23.00
CA ILE A 248 -23.54 -1.74 -23.38
C ILE A 248 -22.52 -2.74 -23.94
N ASN A 249 -21.65 -2.27 -24.86
CA ASN A 249 -20.53 -3.03 -25.45
C ASN A 249 -19.20 -2.62 -24.77
N SER A 250 -19.24 -2.08 -23.55
CA SER A 250 -18.00 -1.88 -22.82
C SER A 250 -17.49 -3.26 -22.41
N THR A 251 -16.23 -3.51 -22.73
CA THR A 251 -15.40 -4.67 -22.38
C THR A 251 -15.86 -5.39 -21.10
N TRP A 252 -16.73 -6.38 -21.33
CA TRP A 252 -16.98 -7.61 -20.55
C TRP A 252 -18.06 -7.67 -19.47
N GLN A 253 -18.95 -6.68 -19.25
CA GLN A 253 -20.09 -6.85 -18.32
C GLN A 253 -21.37 -6.10 -18.73
N ALA A 254 -22.37 -6.84 -19.24
CA ALA A 254 -23.68 -6.31 -19.64
C ALA A 254 -24.78 -6.55 -18.59
N CYS A 255 -24.80 -7.75 -18.00
CA CYS A 255 -25.76 -8.13 -16.96
C CYS A 255 -25.13 -9.20 -16.05
N HIS A 256 -25.45 -9.14 -14.76
CA HIS A 256 -25.02 -10.08 -13.74
C HIS A 256 -26.20 -10.47 -12.85
N ILE A 257 -26.29 -11.75 -12.52
CA ILE A 257 -27.23 -12.28 -11.54
C ILE A 257 -26.43 -13.12 -10.56
N ASP A 258 -26.46 -12.74 -9.28
CA ASP A 258 -25.81 -13.47 -8.20
C ASP A 258 -26.84 -13.95 -7.19
N ILE A 259 -26.69 -15.19 -6.74
CA ILE A 259 -27.60 -15.88 -5.82
C ILE A 259 -26.82 -16.25 -4.57
N TYR A 260 -27.36 -15.89 -3.41
CA TYR A 260 -26.74 -16.09 -2.11
C TYR A 260 -27.72 -16.81 -1.18
N GLN A 261 -27.42 -18.06 -0.85
CA GLN A 261 -28.17 -18.86 0.11
C GLN A 261 -27.30 -19.22 1.31
N GLY A 262 -27.84 -19.06 2.52
CA GLY A 262 -27.09 -19.28 3.76
C GLY A 262 -26.07 -18.17 4.09
N SER A 263 -25.93 -17.15 3.23
CA SER A 263 -25.06 -16.01 3.50
C SER A 263 -25.57 -15.21 4.70
N PRO A 264 -24.75 -15.00 5.75
CA PRO A 264 -25.15 -14.16 6.88
C PRO A 264 -25.40 -12.72 6.41
N VAL A 265 -26.25 -12.00 7.13
CA VAL A 265 -26.46 -10.56 6.91
C VAL A 265 -26.06 -9.84 8.21
N LYS A 266 -24.91 -9.17 8.15
CA LYS A 266 -24.36 -8.33 9.24
C LYS A 266 -24.97 -6.94 9.19
N ASP A 267 -24.98 -6.33 8.01
CA ASP A 267 -25.54 -4.99 7.79
C ASP A 267 -26.10 -4.80 6.38
N THR A 268 -26.79 -3.69 6.20
CA THR A 268 -27.24 -3.19 4.91
C THR A 268 -26.88 -1.73 4.79
N LYS A 269 -26.26 -1.35 3.67
CA LYS A 269 -25.81 0.01 3.39
C LYS A 269 -26.33 0.47 2.03
N LYS A 270 -26.94 1.65 1.98
CA LYS A 270 -27.26 2.33 0.71
C LYS A 270 -26.01 3.05 0.23
N THR A 271 -25.57 2.72 -0.98
CA THR A 271 -24.27 3.16 -1.50
C THR A 271 -24.43 3.92 -2.80
N LEU A 272 -23.92 5.14 -2.84
CA LEU A 272 -23.78 5.92 -4.07
C LEU A 272 -22.47 5.55 -4.76
N VAL A 273 -22.48 5.38 -6.08
CA VAL A 273 -21.27 5.16 -6.90
C VAL A 273 -21.25 6.14 -8.06
N ILE A 274 -20.26 7.03 -8.10
CA ILE A 274 -20.02 7.98 -9.19
C ILE A 274 -18.63 7.73 -9.76
N GLY A 275 -18.52 7.63 -11.09
CA GLY A 275 -17.24 7.42 -11.75
C GLY A 275 -17.34 7.29 -13.26
N ASN A 276 -16.35 6.65 -13.86
CA ASN A 276 -16.22 6.55 -15.30
C ASN A 276 -15.74 5.15 -15.75
N SER A 277 -14.99 5.09 -16.85
CA SER A 277 -14.48 3.84 -17.43
C SER A 277 -13.57 3.07 -16.50
N PHE A 278 -12.95 3.70 -15.52
CA PHE A 278 -12.14 3.03 -14.51
C PHE A 278 -12.97 2.26 -13.47
N THR A 279 -14.30 2.42 -13.49
CA THR A 279 -15.23 1.63 -12.68
C THR A 279 -16.02 0.63 -13.51
N TYR A 280 -16.53 1.01 -14.70
CA TYR A 280 -17.37 0.09 -15.49
C TYR A 280 -16.58 -0.96 -16.31
N TYR A 281 -15.27 -0.78 -16.53
CA TYR A 281 -14.47 -1.83 -17.16
C TYR A 281 -14.41 -3.06 -16.25
N TYR A 282 -14.82 -4.22 -16.77
CA TYR A 282 -15.07 -5.43 -15.99
C TYR A 282 -15.99 -5.21 -14.76
N GLY A 283 -16.87 -4.21 -14.82
CA GLY A 283 -17.82 -3.77 -13.77
C GLY A 283 -17.36 -4.04 -12.34
N THR A 284 -16.38 -3.23 -11.93
CA THR A 284 -15.75 -3.34 -10.63
C THR A 284 -16.75 -3.11 -9.48
N ASP A 285 -17.79 -2.30 -9.70
CA ASP A 285 -18.86 -2.07 -8.73
C ASP A 285 -19.73 -3.33 -8.53
N PHE A 286 -19.90 -4.17 -9.54
CA PHE A 286 -20.61 -5.45 -9.41
C PHE A 286 -19.76 -6.44 -8.60
N MET A 287 -18.47 -6.55 -8.90
CA MET A 287 -17.53 -7.37 -8.12
C MET A 287 -17.48 -6.93 -6.65
N LEU A 288 -17.46 -5.62 -6.38
CA LEU A 288 -17.51 -5.09 -5.02
C LEU A 288 -18.78 -5.52 -4.30
N LYS A 289 -19.94 -5.43 -4.96
CA LYS A 289 -21.22 -5.85 -4.39
C LYS A 289 -21.24 -7.35 -4.10
N GLU A 290 -20.72 -8.16 -5.01
CA GLU A 290 -20.59 -9.61 -4.87
C GLU A 290 -19.71 -9.98 -3.66
N ILE A 291 -18.48 -9.43 -3.62
CA ILE A 291 -17.56 -9.60 -2.49
C ILE A 291 -18.24 -9.19 -1.18
N ALA A 292 -18.76 -7.96 -1.09
CA ALA A 292 -19.38 -7.46 0.14
C ALA A 292 -20.52 -8.38 0.61
N ARG A 293 -21.35 -8.87 -0.32
CA ARG A 293 -22.48 -9.74 0.00
C ARG A 293 -22.03 -11.06 0.58
N THR A 294 -21.00 -11.69 0.01
CA THR A 294 -20.47 -12.96 0.54
C THR A 294 -19.90 -12.85 1.95
N GLN A 295 -19.35 -11.68 2.28
CA GLN A 295 -18.81 -11.38 3.60
C GLN A 295 -19.87 -10.91 4.60
N GLY A 296 -21.13 -10.84 4.15
CA GLY A 296 -22.30 -10.56 4.97
C GLY A 296 -22.77 -9.10 4.95
N HIS A 297 -22.27 -8.26 4.05
CA HIS A 297 -22.66 -6.86 3.94
C HIS A 297 -23.51 -6.62 2.69
N VAL A 298 -24.73 -6.11 2.87
CA VAL A 298 -25.66 -5.88 1.74
C VAL A 298 -25.49 -4.46 1.20
N MET A 299 -25.01 -4.34 -0.03
CA MET A 299 -24.84 -3.05 -0.71
C MET A 299 -26.03 -2.72 -1.61
N ARG A 300 -26.85 -1.74 -1.24
CA ARG A 300 -27.93 -1.18 -2.09
C ARG A 300 -27.36 -0.05 -2.94
N MET A 301 -26.80 -0.40 -4.10
CA MET A 301 -26.08 0.55 -4.95
C MET A 301 -26.99 1.41 -5.83
N ARG A 302 -26.62 2.68 -5.95
CA ARG A 302 -27.13 3.62 -6.94
C ARG A 302 -25.95 4.22 -7.69
N THR A 303 -25.88 3.93 -8.98
CA THR A 303 -24.67 4.11 -9.75
C THR A 303 -24.89 5.03 -10.94
N HIS A 304 -23.95 5.94 -11.20
CA HIS A 304 -23.86 6.65 -12.47
C HIS A 304 -22.41 6.69 -12.96
N LEU A 305 -22.15 5.98 -14.05
CA LEU A 305 -20.83 5.88 -14.66
C LEU A 305 -20.86 6.45 -16.08
N LYS A 306 -19.94 7.36 -16.40
CA LYS A 306 -19.83 7.95 -17.74
C LYS A 306 -18.37 8.11 -18.14
N GLY A 307 -18.00 7.54 -19.29
CA GLY A 307 -16.60 7.49 -19.75
C GLY A 307 -15.95 8.87 -19.85
N GLY A 308 -14.70 8.96 -19.43
CA GLY A 308 -13.85 10.16 -19.54
C GLY A 308 -14.21 11.32 -18.61
N GLN A 309 -15.25 11.20 -17.78
CA GLN A 309 -15.68 12.31 -16.94
C GLN A 309 -14.83 12.50 -15.69
N ASP A 310 -14.57 13.76 -15.37
CA ASP A 310 -14.20 14.21 -14.04
C ASP A 310 -15.42 14.71 -13.23
N PHE A 311 -15.22 15.09 -11.97
CA PHE A 311 -16.28 15.60 -11.11
C PHE A 311 -16.92 16.90 -11.59
N GLY A 312 -16.16 17.80 -12.21
CA GLY A 312 -16.66 19.05 -12.78
C GLY A 312 -17.62 18.80 -13.94
N GLU A 313 -17.31 17.81 -14.78
CA GLU A 313 -18.15 17.37 -15.88
C GLU A 313 -19.34 16.53 -15.40
N HIS A 314 -19.18 15.75 -14.32
CA HIS A 314 -20.27 14.99 -13.71
C HIS A 314 -21.33 15.89 -13.08
N TYR A 315 -20.93 16.96 -12.40
CA TYR A 315 -21.80 17.85 -11.63
C TYR A 315 -23.03 18.40 -12.39
N PRO A 316 -22.90 18.93 -13.63
CA PRO A 316 -24.04 19.43 -14.39
C PRO A 316 -24.89 18.33 -15.03
N LEU A 317 -24.45 17.07 -15.04
CA LEU A 317 -25.22 16.00 -15.68
C LEU A 317 -26.49 15.72 -14.88
N GLU A 318 -27.62 15.81 -15.58
CA GLU A 318 -28.93 15.49 -15.02
C GLU A 318 -28.96 14.13 -14.34
N ARG A 319 -28.30 13.11 -14.92
CA ARG A 319 -28.30 11.77 -14.32
C ARG A 319 -27.48 11.70 -13.04
N THR A 320 -26.31 12.36 -12.98
CA THR A 320 -25.51 12.49 -11.74
C THR A 320 -26.34 13.19 -10.67
N GLN A 321 -26.98 14.32 -11.01
CA GLN A 321 -27.80 15.03 -10.04
C GLN A 321 -29.00 14.21 -9.58
N ALA A 322 -29.67 13.50 -10.48
CA ALA A 322 -30.83 12.68 -10.14
C ALA A 322 -30.46 11.56 -9.17
N VAL A 323 -29.33 10.87 -9.39
CA VAL A 323 -28.88 9.81 -8.49
C VAL A 323 -28.46 10.38 -7.14
N ILE A 324 -27.68 11.48 -7.09
CA ILE A 324 -27.28 12.09 -5.81
C ILE A 324 -28.50 12.57 -5.01
N LYS A 325 -29.47 13.19 -5.67
CA LYS A 325 -30.68 13.75 -5.04
C LYS A 325 -31.66 12.69 -4.54
N GLU A 326 -31.51 11.43 -4.93
CA GLU A 326 -32.29 10.33 -4.35
C GLU A 326 -32.07 10.24 -2.83
N GLY A 327 -30.85 10.58 -2.37
CA GLY A 327 -30.55 10.76 -0.95
C GLY A 327 -30.62 9.48 -0.11
N GLY A 328 -30.33 9.66 1.19
CA GLY A 328 -30.34 8.57 2.18
C GLY A 328 -29.18 7.58 2.03
N TYR A 329 -28.05 8.00 1.49
CA TYR A 329 -26.86 7.17 1.35
C TYR A 329 -26.09 7.05 2.67
N ASP A 330 -25.65 5.84 3.00
CA ASP A 330 -24.70 5.57 4.07
C ASP A 330 -23.26 5.74 3.58
N LEU A 331 -22.99 5.34 2.34
CA LEU A 331 -21.66 5.31 1.72
C LEU A 331 -21.69 6.00 0.36
N ALA A 332 -20.62 6.67 -0.03
CA ALA A 332 -20.44 7.18 -1.38
C ALA A 332 -19.04 6.85 -1.91
N LEU A 333 -18.94 6.06 -2.98
CA LEU A 333 -17.71 5.76 -3.70
C LEU A 333 -17.57 6.70 -4.88
N LEU A 334 -16.49 7.47 -4.89
CA LEU A 334 -16.31 8.57 -5.81
C LEU A 334 -14.98 8.42 -6.54
N GLN A 335 -15.06 8.23 -7.85
CA GLN A 335 -13.90 8.06 -8.72
C GLN A 335 -13.82 9.23 -9.70
N ASP A 336 -12.82 10.10 -9.52
CA ASP A 336 -12.55 11.21 -10.45
C ASP A 336 -11.84 10.70 -11.71
N MET A 337 -11.65 11.55 -12.72
CA MET A 337 -10.90 11.19 -13.93
C MET A 337 -9.49 10.70 -13.57
N SER A 338 -9.02 9.65 -14.26
CA SER A 338 -7.90 8.81 -13.88
C SER A 338 -6.55 9.52 -13.64
N THR A 339 -6.39 10.76 -14.10
CA THR A 339 -5.17 11.58 -13.95
C THR A 339 -5.36 12.78 -13.02
N ARG A 340 -6.61 13.16 -12.69
CA ARG A 340 -6.93 14.44 -12.04
C ARG A 340 -6.17 14.67 -10.75
N HIS A 341 -6.03 13.63 -9.91
CA HIS A 341 -5.26 13.74 -8.69
C HIS A 341 -3.76 13.97 -8.96
N ALA A 342 -3.18 13.29 -9.95
CA ALA A 342 -1.79 13.52 -10.36
C ALA A 342 -1.57 14.91 -10.95
N ASP A 343 -2.49 15.38 -11.81
CA ASP A 343 -2.45 16.73 -12.37
C ASP A 343 -2.54 17.79 -11.26
N TYR A 344 -3.41 17.57 -10.27
CA TYR A 344 -3.53 18.44 -9.10
C TYR A 344 -2.28 18.44 -8.23
N TYR A 345 -1.69 17.27 -8.01
CA TYR A 345 -0.42 17.17 -7.29
C TYR A 345 0.69 17.91 -8.03
N ALA A 346 0.76 17.79 -9.36
CA ALA A 346 1.78 18.43 -10.20
C ALA A 346 1.78 19.96 -10.08
N ASP A 347 0.59 20.56 -10.16
CA ASP A 347 0.41 22.00 -9.99
C ASP A 347 -0.97 22.31 -9.41
N THR A 348 -1.00 22.53 -8.10
CA THR A 348 -2.24 22.82 -7.35
C THR A 348 -2.89 24.15 -7.74
N LYS A 349 -2.13 25.09 -8.33
CA LYS A 349 -2.66 26.39 -8.76
C LYS A 349 -3.32 26.27 -10.13
N VAL A 350 -2.64 25.64 -11.09
CA VAL A 350 -3.17 25.41 -12.45
C VAL A 350 -4.37 24.47 -12.39
N ASN A 351 -4.31 23.42 -11.57
CA ASN A 351 -5.34 22.39 -11.46
C ASN A 351 -6.26 22.59 -10.25
N ALA A 352 -6.38 23.81 -9.70
CA ALA A 352 -7.23 24.12 -8.55
C ALA A 352 -8.73 23.73 -8.71
N ALA A 353 -9.17 23.54 -9.96
CA ALA A 353 -10.50 23.03 -10.27
C ALA A 353 -10.76 21.64 -9.67
N VAL A 354 -9.75 20.78 -9.54
CA VAL A 354 -9.90 19.43 -8.94
C VAL A 354 -10.46 19.50 -7.52
N MET A 355 -9.86 20.35 -6.68
CA MET A 355 -10.33 20.58 -5.31
C MET A 355 -11.75 21.19 -5.30
N THR A 356 -11.98 22.18 -6.17
CA THR A 356 -13.25 22.91 -6.22
C THR A 356 -14.40 22.02 -6.70
N ASP A 357 -14.18 21.19 -7.71
CA ASP A 357 -15.19 20.32 -8.30
C ASP A 357 -15.48 19.10 -7.42
N THR A 358 -14.45 18.55 -6.77
CA THR A 358 -14.63 17.56 -5.70
C THR A 358 -15.55 18.11 -4.60
N LYS A 359 -15.27 19.34 -4.13
CA LYS A 359 -16.10 20.00 -3.13
C LYS A 359 -17.55 20.17 -3.59
N LYS A 360 -17.80 20.60 -4.84
CA LYS A 360 -19.16 20.76 -5.37
C LYS A 360 -19.96 19.45 -5.36
N ILE A 361 -19.34 18.35 -5.78
CA ILE A 361 -19.97 17.02 -5.77
C ILE A 361 -20.25 16.59 -4.32
N LEU A 362 -19.28 16.73 -3.42
CA LEU A 362 -19.43 16.37 -2.01
C LEU A 362 -20.49 17.21 -1.29
N ASP A 363 -20.55 18.51 -1.54
CA ASP A 363 -21.56 19.39 -0.96
C ASP A 363 -22.96 18.99 -1.44
N LEU A 364 -23.13 18.68 -2.73
CA LEU A 364 -24.40 18.18 -3.27
C LEU A 364 -24.78 16.82 -2.64
N ILE A 365 -23.82 15.92 -2.45
CA ILE A 365 -24.03 14.63 -1.79
C ILE A 365 -24.46 14.83 -0.34
N LYS A 366 -23.72 15.63 0.43
CA LYS A 366 -23.99 15.90 1.86
C LYS A 366 -25.30 16.68 2.05
N GLN A 367 -25.70 17.52 1.09
CA GLN A 367 -27.00 18.20 1.10
C GLN A 367 -28.18 17.21 1.11
N HIS A 368 -28.06 16.11 0.37
CA HIS A 368 -29.13 15.11 0.23
C HIS A 368 -28.92 13.85 1.09
N SER A 369 -27.71 13.64 1.61
CA SER A 369 -27.35 12.56 2.53
C SER A 369 -26.38 13.07 3.60
N PRO A 370 -26.85 13.79 4.63
CA PRO A 370 -25.95 14.43 5.61
C PRO A 370 -25.06 13.47 6.42
N SER A 371 -25.49 12.22 6.58
CA SER A 371 -24.77 11.17 7.31
C SER A 371 -23.90 10.27 6.43
N VAL A 372 -23.81 10.56 5.13
CA VAL A 372 -23.03 9.74 4.19
C VAL A 372 -21.56 9.80 4.54
N GLN A 373 -20.89 8.65 4.43
CA GLN A 373 -19.45 8.55 4.47
C GLN A 373 -18.89 8.51 3.05
N PRO A 374 -18.34 9.63 2.53
CA PRO A 374 -17.70 9.65 1.23
C PRO A 374 -16.30 9.01 1.28
N MET A 375 -15.97 8.28 0.22
CA MET A 375 -14.68 7.70 -0.07
C MET A 375 -14.26 8.05 -1.49
N ILE A 376 -13.08 8.66 -1.64
CA ILE A 376 -12.50 9.01 -2.93
C ILE A 376 -11.50 7.92 -3.31
N GLU A 377 -11.56 7.45 -4.56
CA GLU A 377 -10.64 6.45 -5.10
C GLU A 377 -9.34 7.10 -5.60
N ALA A 378 -8.21 6.71 -5.01
CA ALA A 378 -6.89 6.99 -5.59
C ALA A 378 -6.64 5.98 -6.71
N THR A 379 -6.72 6.45 -7.96
CA THR A 379 -6.52 5.62 -9.16
C THR A 379 -5.05 5.18 -9.31
N TRP A 380 -4.71 4.53 -10.42
CA TRP A 380 -3.40 3.89 -10.64
C TRP A 380 -2.67 4.44 -11.86
N ALA A 381 -1.35 4.35 -11.83
CA ALA A 381 -0.52 4.63 -13.00
C ALA A 381 -0.71 3.57 -14.10
N TYR A 382 -0.47 3.95 -15.35
CA TYR A 382 -0.66 3.10 -16.52
C TYR A 382 0.45 3.28 -17.57
N ALA A 383 0.76 2.21 -18.31
CA ALA A 383 1.79 2.22 -19.37
C ALA A 383 1.25 2.58 -20.78
N GLY A 384 -0.07 2.68 -20.95
CA GLY A 384 -0.73 2.84 -22.26
C GLY A 384 -0.61 4.19 -22.96
N SER A 385 0.27 5.08 -22.52
CA SER A 385 0.44 6.42 -23.07
C SER A 385 1.93 6.79 -23.15
N THR A 386 2.27 7.72 -24.05
CA THR A 386 3.62 8.27 -24.16
C THR A 386 4.09 8.73 -22.78
N ASN A 387 5.23 8.21 -22.32
CA ASN A 387 5.87 8.61 -21.08
C ASN A 387 4.95 8.60 -19.84
N TYR A 388 4.11 7.56 -19.67
CA TYR A 388 3.20 7.44 -18.52
C TYR A 388 2.28 8.64 -18.36
N ASN A 389 1.71 9.11 -19.47
CA ASN A 389 0.86 10.29 -19.57
C ASN A 389 1.59 11.59 -19.19
N GLY A 390 2.89 11.66 -19.49
CA GLY A 390 3.74 12.81 -19.19
C GLY A 390 4.38 12.78 -17.80
N PHE A 391 4.14 11.74 -17.00
CA PHE A 391 4.69 11.59 -15.64
C PHE A 391 6.01 10.80 -15.58
N GLY A 392 6.56 10.31 -16.69
CA GLY A 392 7.93 9.77 -16.73
C GLY A 392 8.03 8.28 -16.40
N SER A 393 7.49 7.85 -15.27
CA SER A 393 7.56 6.46 -14.80
C SER A 393 6.31 6.03 -14.04
N TYR A 394 6.21 4.74 -13.73
CA TYR A 394 5.17 4.23 -12.83
C TYR A 394 5.29 4.89 -11.45
N GLU A 395 6.50 4.96 -10.90
CA GLU A 395 6.78 5.48 -9.55
C GLU A 395 6.36 6.94 -9.41
N ILE A 396 6.71 7.79 -10.36
CA ILE A 396 6.33 9.22 -10.34
C ILE A 396 4.81 9.35 -10.48
N PHE A 397 4.19 8.60 -11.39
CA PHE A 397 2.76 8.69 -11.62
C PHE A 397 1.95 8.13 -10.45
N ASP A 398 2.38 7.03 -9.82
CA ASP A 398 1.75 6.47 -8.62
C ASP A 398 1.89 7.45 -7.44
N LYS A 399 3.08 8.04 -7.23
CA LYS A 399 3.31 9.08 -6.20
C LYS A 399 2.38 10.28 -6.43
N ALA A 400 2.30 10.76 -7.67
CA ALA A 400 1.44 11.86 -8.08
C ALA A 400 -0.04 11.61 -7.75
N LEU A 401 -0.53 10.43 -8.16
CA LEU A 401 -1.92 10.02 -7.95
C LEU A 401 -2.25 9.91 -6.47
N LEU A 402 -1.38 9.25 -5.68
CA LEU A 402 -1.59 9.09 -4.25
C LEU A 402 -1.49 10.42 -3.50
N GLY A 403 -0.44 11.21 -3.76
CA GLY A 403 -0.24 12.51 -3.12
C GLY A 403 -1.37 13.48 -3.41
N GLY A 404 -1.82 13.55 -4.67
CA GLY A 404 -2.96 14.39 -5.06
C GLY A 404 -4.26 13.97 -4.40
N ALA A 405 -4.50 12.65 -4.31
CA ALA A 405 -5.66 12.11 -3.62
C ALA A 405 -5.58 12.38 -2.10
N LEU A 406 -4.41 12.27 -1.47
CA LEU A 406 -4.21 12.63 -0.05
C LEU A 406 -4.52 14.10 0.21
N LEU A 407 -4.02 15.02 -0.63
CA LEU A 407 -4.32 16.45 -0.52
C LEU A 407 -5.82 16.73 -0.60
N VAL A 408 -6.50 16.15 -1.60
CA VAL A 408 -7.95 16.34 -1.79
C VAL A 408 -8.76 15.74 -0.64
N THR A 409 -8.45 14.51 -0.24
CA THR A 409 -9.21 13.79 0.80
C THR A 409 -9.00 14.34 2.20
N ALA A 410 -7.79 14.79 2.55
CA ALA A 410 -7.50 15.46 3.81
C ALA A 410 -8.28 16.78 3.94
N GLU A 411 -8.26 17.61 2.90
CA GLU A 411 -8.99 18.89 2.87
C GLU A 411 -10.51 18.68 2.95
N GLN A 412 -11.04 17.73 2.16
CA GLN A 412 -12.48 17.47 2.09
C GLN A 412 -13.01 16.56 3.22
N LYS A 413 -12.10 16.03 4.05
CA LYS A 413 -12.38 15.11 5.17
C LYS A 413 -13.18 13.89 4.72
N THR A 414 -12.63 13.18 3.73
CA THR A 414 -13.22 11.95 3.18
C THR A 414 -12.28 10.78 3.42
N TRP A 415 -12.79 9.56 3.29
CA TRP A 415 -11.93 8.38 3.20
C TRP A 415 -11.18 8.38 1.87
N LEU A 416 -9.99 7.79 1.83
CA LEU A 416 -9.22 7.53 0.62
C LEU A 416 -9.14 6.01 0.39
N SER A 417 -9.54 5.55 -0.80
CA SER A 417 -9.34 4.16 -1.20
C SER A 417 -7.98 4.03 -1.92
N PRO A 418 -6.97 3.34 -1.36
CA PRO A 418 -5.59 3.32 -1.86
C PRO A 418 -5.39 2.29 -2.99
N ILE A 419 -6.25 2.33 -4.01
CA ILE A 419 -6.24 1.34 -5.09
C ILE A 419 -4.92 1.42 -5.88
N GLY A 420 -4.42 2.63 -6.15
CA GLY A 420 -3.11 2.85 -6.78
C GLY A 420 -1.96 2.11 -6.08
N SER A 421 -1.88 2.17 -4.76
CA SER A 421 -0.86 1.47 -3.97
C SER A 421 -0.98 -0.05 -4.03
N ALA A 422 -2.20 -0.58 -4.13
CA ALA A 422 -2.40 -2.02 -4.36
C ALA A 422 -1.99 -2.42 -5.77
N PHE A 423 -2.28 -1.59 -6.78
CA PHE A 423 -1.85 -1.80 -8.16
C PHE A 423 -0.32 -1.81 -8.28
N GLU A 424 0.37 -0.89 -7.62
CA GLU A 424 1.83 -0.85 -7.53
C GLU A 424 2.40 -2.17 -6.99
N LYS A 425 1.92 -2.63 -5.83
CA LYS A 425 2.35 -3.91 -5.24
C LYS A 425 2.07 -5.11 -6.14
N ALA A 426 0.91 -5.15 -6.80
CA ALA A 426 0.57 -6.23 -7.71
C ALA A 426 1.41 -6.22 -9.00
N ARG A 427 1.73 -5.04 -9.53
CA ARG A 427 2.67 -4.90 -10.66
C ARG A 427 4.07 -5.37 -10.31
N ALA A 428 4.58 -5.02 -9.12
CA ALA A 428 5.90 -5.48 -8.66
C ALA A 428 5.99 -7.01 -8.56
N GLN A 429 4.87 -7.71 -8.42
CA GLN A 429 4.77 -9.18 -8.45
C GLN A 429 4.52 -9.76 -9.86
N GLY A 430 4.56 -8.93 -10.90
CA GLY A 430 4.36 -9.35 -12.29
C GLY A 430 2.90 -9.70 -12.66
N ILE A 431 1.92 -9.29 -11.85
CA ILE A 431 0.50 -9.55 -12.14
C ILE A 431 0.02 -8.60 -13.25
N SER A 432 -0.57 -9.14 -14.31
CA SER A 432 -1.18 -8.34 -15.36
C SER A 432 -2.50 -7.74 -14.86
N LEU A 433 -2.55 -6.40 -14.73
CA LEU A 433 -3.68 -5.66 -14.17
C LEU A 433 -4.48 -4.87 -15.21
N TYR A 434 -3.96 -4.74 -16.43
CA TYR A 434 -4.50 -3.81 -17.43
C TYR A 434 -5.28 -4.51 -18.52
N HIS A 435 -6.20 -3.77 -19.12
CA HIS A 435 -6.79 -4.11 -20.39
C HIS A 435 -5.76 -3.91 -21.53
N THR A 436 -6.12 -4.29 -22.76
CA THR A 436 -5.21 -4.25 -23.92
C THR A 436 -4.75 -2.85 -24.32
N ASP A 437 -5.41 -1.80 -23.82
CA ASP A 437 -4.99 -0.41 -23.96
C ASP A 437 -3.96 0.03 -22.93
N ASN A 438 -3.51 -0.89 -22.07
CA ASN A 438 -2.53 -0.67 -20.99
C ASN A 438 -2.91 0.47 -20.03
N LYS A 439 -4.19 0.86 -19.95
CA LYS A 439 -4.71 1.95 -19.10
C LYS A 439 -5.88 1.50 -18.24
N HIS A 440 -6.95 1.03 -18.86
CA HIS A 440 -8.13 0.59 -18.16
C HIS A 440 -7.84 -0.71 -17.39
N PRO A 441 -8.59 -1.02 -16.32
CA PRO A 441 -8.35 -2.25 -15.59
C PRO A 441 -8.71 -3.45 -16.47
N GLY A 442 -7.85 -4.46 -16.45
CA GLY A 442 -8.17 -5.83 -16.83
C GLY A 442 -9.00 -6.49 -15.73
N ILE A 443 -9.41 -7.75 -15.93
CA ILE A 443 -10.20 -8.49 -14.94
C ILE A 443 -9.52 -8.57 -13.56
N ASN A 444 -8.20 -8.80 -13.54
CA ASN A 444 -7.42 -8.83 -12.30
C ASN A 444 -7.36 -7.46 -11.61
N GLY A 445 -7.19 -6.38 -12.39
CA GLY A 445 -7.18 -5.02 -11.84
C GLY A 445 -8.54 -4.59 -11.28
N ALA A 446 -9.62 -4.95 -11.96
CA ALA A 446 -10.99 -4.70 -11.49
C ALA A 446 -11.27 -5.45 -10.18
N TYR A 447 -10.89 -6.72 -10.12
CA TYR A 447 -11.01 -7.52 -8.89
C TYR A 447 -10.19 -6.94 -7.73
N LEU A 448 -8.93 -6.57 -7.97
CA LEU A 448 -8.08 -5.94 -6.96
C LEU A 448 -8.69 -4.63 -6.43
N LYS A 449 -9.20 -3.78 -7.32
CA LYS A 449 -9.92 -2.55 -6.94
C LYS A 449 -11.14 -2.87 -6.07
N ALA A 450 -11.94 -3.88 -6.44
CA ALA A 450 -13.09 -4.32 -5.64
C ALA A 450 -12.67 -4.79 -4.24
N CYS A 451 -11.59 -5.57 -4.13
CA CYS A 451 -11.03 -6.01 -2.86
C CYS A 451 -10.60 -4.84 -1.97
N VAL A 452 -9.84 -3.87 -2.50
CA VAL A 452 -9.40 -2.69 -1.74
C VAL A 452 -10.60 -1.87 -1.25
N ASN A 453 -11.59 -1.64 -2.13
CA ASN A 453 -12.81 -0.93 -1.76
C ASN A 453 -13.59 -1.66 -0.67
N TYR A 454 -13.75 -2.98 -0.76
CA TYR A 454 -14.41 -3.78 0.29
C TYR A 454 -13.74 -3.58 1.65
N LEU A 455 -12.42 -3.75 1.71
CA LEU A 455 -11.65 -3.59 2.95
C LEU A 455 -11.76 -2.17 3.50
N MET A 456 -11.74 -1.15 2.65
CA MET A 456 -11.88 0.24 3.09
C MET A 456 -13.27 0.54 3.65
N LEU A 457 -14.33 -0.03 3.05
CA LEU A 457 -15.70 0.20 3.49
C LEU A 457 -16.03 -0.52 4.79
N TYR A 458 -15.56 -1.76 4.95
CA TYR A 458 -15.98 -2.64 6.05
C TYR A 458 -14.89 -2.88 7.10
N GLY A 459 -13.61 -2.82 6.73
CA GLY A 459 -12.48 -3.02 7.65
C GLY A 459 -12.30 -4.46 8.12
N GLU A 460 -12.91 -5.41 7.43
CA GLU A 460 -12.90 -6.83 7.76
C GLU A 460 -12.09 -7.60 6.73
N ARG A 461 -11.25 -8.56 7.17
CA ARG A 461 -10.51 -9.45 6.28
C ARG A 461 -11.44 -10.41 5.54
N PHE A 462 -10.97 -10.93 4.40
CA PHE A 462 -11.72 -11.91 3.63
C PHE A 462 -11.79 -13.25 4.35
N ASP A 463 -12.98 -13.84 4.44
CA ASP A 463 -13.16 -15.21 4.90
C ASP A 463 -12.94 -16.24 3.76
N ALA A 464 -13.13 -17.52 4.08
CA ALA A 464 -12.98 -18.61 3.11
C ALA A 464 -14.04 -18.60 1.98
N ASN A 465 -15.11 -17.80 2.12
CA ASN A 465 -16.22 -17.72 1.17
C ASN A 465 -16.08 -16.54 0.19
N ALA A 466 -15.03 -15.73 0.31
CA ALA A 466 -14.82 -14.60 -0.60
C ALA A 466 -14.75 -15.06 -2.06
N PRO A 467 -15.58 -14.49 -2.97
CA PRO A 467 -15.71 -14.96 -4.32
C PRO A 467 -14.51 -14.53 -5.15
N ASP A 468 -14.17 -15.32 -6.16
CA ASP A 468 -13.10 -15.01 -7.08
C ASP A 468 -13.58 -14.15 -8.28
N CYS A 469 -14.88 -13.87 -8.40
CA CYS A 469 -15.48 -13.03 -9.46
C CYS A 469 -14.95 -13.35 -10.88
N THR A 470 -14.85 -14.64 -11.22
CA THR A 470 -14.30 -15.18 -12.48
C THR A 470 -12.79 -15.01 -12.71
N VAL A 471 -12.06 -14.41 -11.76
CA VAL A 471 -10.58 -14.44 -11.73
C VAL A 471 -10.12 -15.86 -11.36
N PRO A 472 -9.02 -16.38 -11.93
CA PRO A 472 -8.47 -17.66 -11.51
C PRO A 472 -8.17 -17.68 -10.00
N ALA A 473 -8.62 -18.71 -9.28
CA ALA A 473 -8.61 -18.77 -7.81
C ALA A 473 -7.25 -18.43 -7.18
N ALA A 474 -6.15 -18.96 -7.73
CA ALA A 474 -4.81 -18.68 -7.23
C ALA A 474 -4.40 -17.20 -7.40
N THR A 475 -4.85 -16.55 -8.49
CA THR A 475 -4.62 -15.12 -8.73
C THR A 475 -5.51 -14.29 -7.81
N ALA A 476 -6.78 -14.66 -7.67
CA ALA A 476 -7.74 -13.97 -6.81
C ALA A 476 -7.28 -13.98 -5.34
N ALA A 477 -6.79 -15.12 -4.83
CA ALA A 477 -6.22 -15.23 -3.50
C ALA A 477 -5.02 -14.29 -3.28
N LYS A 478 -4.11 -14.20 -4.27
CA LYS A 478 -2.97 -13.26 -4.20
C LYS A 478 -3.44 -11.79 -4.20
N LEU A 479 -4.42 -11.45 -5.03
CA LEU A 479 -4.96 -10.09 -5.10
C LEU A 479 -5.68 -9.69 -3.80
N ARG A 480 -6.44 -10.60 -3.19
CA ARG A 480 -7.02 -10.41 -1.84
C ARG A 480 -5.93 -10.14 -0.80
N GLN A 481 -4.87 -10.95 -0.80
CA GLN A 481 -3.74 -10.77 0.12
C GLN A 481 -3.07 -9.39 -0.06
N ILE A 482 -2.80 -8.98 -1.31
CA ILE A 482 -2.22 -7.67 -1.61
C ILE A 482 -3.12 -6.54 -1.11
N ALA A 483 -4.44 -6.65 -1.30
CA ALA A 483 -5.39 -5.67 -0.81
C ALA A 483 -5.37 -5.59 0.73
N GLU A 484 -5.32 -6.73 1.44
CA GLU A 484 -5.22 -6.77 2.90
C GLU A 484 -3.92 -6.15 3.42
N ASP A 485 -2.79 -6.43 2.75
CA ASP A 485 -1.46 -5.89 3.09
C ASP A 485 -1.36 -4.38 2.88
N VAL A 486 -2.23 -3.79 2.05
CA VAL A 486 -2.30 -2.33 1.83
C VAL A 486 -3.26 -1.67 2.82
N VAL A 487 -4.38 -2.33 3.14
CA VAL A 487 -5.47 -1.68 3.87
C VAL A 487 -5.45 -1.98 5.37
N ILE A 488 -5.42 -3.23 5.82
CA ILE A 488 -5.81 -3.60 7.19
C ILE A 488 -4.88 -2.99 8.26
N GLY A 489 -3.56 -2.95 8.01
CA GLY A 489 -2.60 -2.35 8.94
C GLY A 489 -2.59 -0.83 8.97
N SER A 490 -3.28 -0.17 8.03
CA SER A 490 -3.22 1.28 7.80
C SER A 490 -4.61 1.88 7.57
N ILE A 491 -5.68 1.16 7.89
CA ILE A 491 -7.05 1.57 7.53
C ILE A 491 -7.43 2.90 8.17
N ASP A 492 -6.94 3.16 9.39
CA ASP A 492 -7.22 4.42 10.09
C ASP A 492 -6.56 5.62 9.40
N SER A 493 -5.37 5.47 8.83
CA SER A 493 -4.73 6.54 8.05
C SER A 493 -5.42 6.75 6.70
N TRP A 494 -5.98 5.69 6.10
CA TRP A 494 -6.78 5.81 4.88
C TRP A 494 -8.17 6.40 5.12
N ARG A 495 -8.77 6.15 6.30
CA ARG A 495 -10.06 6.74 6.71
C ARG A 495 -9.92 8.13 7.33
N ASN A 496 -8.73 8.50 7.77
CA ASN A 496 -8.39 9.86 8.22
C ASN A 496 -7.10 10.32 7.54
N PRO A 497 -7.14 10.60 6.21
CA PRO A 497 -5.96 11.00 5.47
C PRO A 497 -5.32 12.26 6.06
N ASP A 498 -4.01 12.18 6.28
CA ASP A 498 -3.18 13.32 6.61
C ASP A 498 -2.32 13.67 5.40
N ALA A 499 -2.33 14.95 5.02
CA ALA A 499 -1.52 15.49 3.94
C ALA A 499 -0.40 16.41 4.45
N SER A 500 -0.14 16.44 5.76
CA SER A 500 0.88 17.31 6.38
C SER A 500 2.30 17.04 5.87
N SER A 501 2.60 15.80 5.49
CA SER A 501 3.86 15.38 4.87
C SER A 501 3.85 15.44 3.34
N VAL A 502 2.71 15.77 2.73
CA VAL A 502 2.56 15.76 1.26
C VAL A 502 2.93 17.13 0.72
N VAL A 503 4.04 17.22 0.00
CA VAL A 503 4.44 18.44 -0.70
C VAL A 503 3.96 18.36 -2.16
N PRO A 504 3.02 19.23 -2.61
CA PRO A 504 2.60 19.23 -4.01
C PRO A 504 3.76 19.57 -4.95
N GLY A 505 3.79 18.92 -6.11
CA GLY A 505 4.82 19.08 -7.15
C GLY A 505 6.12 18.35 -6.83
N GLU A 506 6.24 17.73 -5.65
CA GLU A 506 7.45 17.07 -5.19
C GLU A 506 7.72 15.79 -6.00
N GLY A 507 8.71 15.85 -6.88
CA GLY A 507 9.04 14.73 -7.76
C GLY A 507 8.14 14.58 -8.98
N ILE A 508 7.32 15.60 -9.32
CA ILE A 508 6.71 15.71 -10.65
C ILE A 508 7.47 16.76 -11.44
N GLY A 509 8.27 16.32 -12.41
CA GLY A 509 8.85 17.20 -13.43
C GLY A 509 7.72 17.93 -14.16
N GLY A 510 7.80 19.27 -14.23
CA GLY A 510 6.71 20.14 -14.69
C GLY A 510 6.07 19.72 -16.01
N GLY A 511 4.74 19.58 -16.02
CA GLY A 511 3.95 19.12 -17.15
C GLY A 511 3.62 20.19 -18.20
N SER A 512 4.12 19.93 -19.41
CA SER A 512 3.45 20.03 -20.73
C SER A 512 2.80 21.34 -21.21
N GLY A 513 3.40 21.91 -22.25
CA GLY A 513 2.70 22.46 -23.41
C GLY A 513 3.19 21.75 -24.68
N SER A 514 2.29 21.10 -25.43
CA SER A 514 2.64 20.34 -26.63
C SER A 514 3.06 21.24 -27.80
N THR A 515 4.09 20.85 -28.57
CA THR A 515 4.05 20.71 -30.04
C THR A 515 5.39 20.16 -30.57
N ASP A 516 5.31 19.02 -31.29
CA ASP A 516 6.14 18.45 -32.37
C ASP A 516 7.71 18.45 -32.31
N PRO A 517 8.38 17.44 -32.88
CA PRO A 517 9.81 17.21 -32.72
C PRO A 517 10.62 17.98 -33.77
N GLY A 518 11.62 18.70 -33.29
CA GLY A 518 12.66 19.30 -34.11
C GLY A 518 12.81 20.78 -33.85
N ASP A 519 13.59 21.12 -32.82
CA ASP A 519 14.59 22.18 -32.87
C ASP A 519 15.27 22.29 -31.50
N VAL A 520 16.59 22.49 -31.51
CA VAL A 520 17.36 22.85 -30.32
C VAL A 520 16.82 24.19 -29.81
N VAL A 521 16.14 24.20 -28.65
CA VAL A 521 15.74 25.44 -27.98
C VAL A 521 16.89 25.90 -27.07
N PRO A 522 17.51 27.07 -27.31
CA PRO A 522 18.45 27.66 -26.36
C PRO A 522 17.66 28.33 -25.23
N GLY A 523 17.82 27.89 -23.97
CA GLY A 523 17.26 28.66 -22.84
C GLY A 523 17.16 28.01 -21.46
N GLU A 524 17.24 26.70 -21.31
CA GLU A 524 17.20 26.09 -19.96
C GLU A 524 18.62 25.76 -19.46
N SER A 525 19.06 26.54 -18.47
CA SER A 525 20.28 26.28 -17.70
C SER A 525 20.11 25.02 -16.83
N GLY A 526 21.06 24.09 -16.89
CA GLY A 526 21.01 22.80 -16.20
C GLY A 526 21.85 21.73 -16.90
N ILE A 527 21.89 20.53 -16.33
CA ILE A 527 22.76 19.43 -16.76
C ILE A 527 21.92 18.38 -17.51
N ARG A 528 22.22 18.17 -18.80
CA ARG A 528 21.56 17.17 -19.67
C ARG A 528 22.47 16.03 -20.11
N THR A 529 23.79 16.26 -20.04
CA THR A 529 24.76 15.34 -20.62
C THR A 529 25.90 15.03 -19.65
N PRO A 530 26.57 13.87 -19.80
CA PRO A 530 27.75 13.54 -19.00
C PRO A 530 28.86 14.59 -19.12
N ALA A 531 29.02 15.20 -20.31
CA ALA A 531 30.02 16.24 -20.53
C ALA A 531 29.70 17.54 -19.75
N GLN A 532 28.44 17.95 -19.69
CA GLN A 532 28.01 19.08 -18.85
C GLN A 532 28.20 18.76 -17.37
N LEU A 533 27.92 17.52 -16.96
CA LEU A 533 28.10 17.09 -15.58
C LEU A 533 29.60 17.09 -15.18
N GLN A 534 30.47 16.62 -16.06
CA GLN A 534 31.93 16.70 -15.88
C GLN A 534 32.43 18.16 -15.85
N SER A 535 31.87 19.02 -16.71
CA SER A 535 32.19 20.45 -16.73
C SER A 535 31.75 21.14 -15.43
N PHE A 536 30.56 20.83 -14.92
CA PHE A 536 30.09 21.31 -13.62
C PHE A 536 31.04 20.90 -12.50
N ALA A 537 31.46 19.64 -12.46
CA ALA A 537 32.45 19.16 -11.48
C ALA A 537 33.76 19.95 -11.53
N ALA A 538 34.28 20.19 -12.74
CA ALA A 538 35.50 20.97 -12.94
C ALA A 538 35.35 22.44 -12.49
N VAL A 539 34.20 23.07 -12.78
CA VAL A 539 33.91 24.46 -12.38
C VAL A 539 33.84 24.58 -10.86
N VAL A 540 33.12 23.68 -10.17
CA VAL A 540 33.07 23.66 -8.70
C VAL A 540 34.47 23.48 -8.11
N ASN A 541 35.24 22.53 -8.64
CA ASN A 541 36.61 22.26 -8.17
C ASN A 541 37.59 23.42 -8.43
N ALA A 542 37.29 24.29 -9.40
CA ALA A 542 38.05 25.51 -9.67
C ALA A 542 37.54 26.75 -8.90
N GLY A 543 36.44 26.65 -8.15
CA GLY A 543 35.77 27.78 -7.51
C GLY A 543 35.14 28.76 -8.50
N GLY A 544 34.72 28.29 -9.67
CA GLY A 544 34.13 29.09 -10.74
C GLY A 544 32.62 29.33 -10.59
N ASP A 545 32.06 30.10 -11.54
CA ASP A 545 30.63 30.39 -11.59
C ASP A 545 29.82 29.19 -12.11
N ILE A 546 28.86 28.73 -11.31
CA ILE A 546 27.99 27.59 -11.62
C ILE A 546 26.63 28.00 -12.21
N SER A 547 26.37 29.30 -12.41
CA SER A 547 25.06 29.83 -12.85
C SER A 547 24.48 29.14 -14.10
N SER A 548 25.32 28.70 -15.03
CA SER A 548 24.90 27.98 -16.24
C SER A 548 24.31 26.57 -15.99
N TYR A 549 24.52 26.01 -14.80
CA TYR A 549 23.98 24.72 -14.38
C TYR A 549 22.79 24.87 -13.42
N CYS A 550 22.47 26.11 -13.05
CA CYS A 550 21.44 26.43 -12.06
C CYS A 550 20.12 26.79 -12.73
N ASN A 551 19.02 26.39 -12.11
CA ASN A 551 17.68 26.90 -12.42
C ASN A 551 17.49 28.34 -11.89
N ALA A 552 16.29 28.90 -12.09
CA ALA A 552 15.94 30.24 -11.63
C ALA A 552 16.02 30.45 -10.10
N SER A 553 15.98 29.37 -9.31
CA SER A 553 16.13 29.39 -7.85
C SER A 553 17.59 29.35 -7.40
N GLY A 554 18.54 29.16 -8.32
CA GLY A 554 19.96 28.96 -8.03
C GLY A 554 20.35 27.51 -7.72
N ASP A 555 19.41 26.56 -7.84
CA ASP A 555 19.68 25.15 -7.60
C ASP A 555 20.32 24.51 -8.84
N VAL A 556 21.39 23.73 -8.68
CA VAL A 556 21.95 22.92 -9.76
C VAL A 556 20.97 21.79 -10.07
N VAL A 557 20.53 21.69 -11.33
CA VAL A 557 19.50 20.73 -11.73
C VAL A 557 19.98 19.74 -12.79
N LEU A 558 19.60 18.48 -12.64
CA LEU A 558 19.56 17.55 -13.76
C LEU A 558 18.28 17.81 -14.56
N LEU A 559 18.42 17.86 -15.88
CA LEU A 559 17.31 18.05 -16.82
C LEU A 559 16.98 16.77 -17.58
N GLU A 560 17.89 15.79 -17.55
CA GLU A 560 17.79 14.46 -18.18
C GLU A 560 18.54 13.44 -17.32
N ASP A 561 18.26 12.16 -17.53
CA ASP A 561 19.08 11.08 -16.98
C ASP A 561 20.48 11.10 -17.62
N ILE A 562 21.51 10.89 -16.81
CA ILE A 562 22.91 11.02 -17.22
C ILE A 562 23.57 9.65 -17.25
N GLU A 563 23.74 9.09 -18.45
CA GLU A 563 24.51 7.86 -18.66
C GLU A 563 26.02 8.14 -18.62
N MET A 564 26.66 7.76 -17.53
CA MET A 564 28.07 8.03 -17.32
C MET A 564 28.95 7.10 -18.17
N PRO A 565 30.00 7.63 -18.83
CA PRO A 565 30.99 6.77 -19.48
C PRO A 565 31.72 5.89 -18.46
N ASP A 566 32.29 4.77 -18.92
CA ASP A 566 33.11 3.87 -18.09
C ASP A 566 34.50 4.42 -17.76
N THR A 567 34.58 5.71 -17.43
CA THR A 567 35.78 6.40 -16.96
C THR A 567 35.64 6.72 -15.48
N PRO A 568 36.71 6.60 -14.67
CA PRO A 568 36.67 6.99 -13.27
C PRO A 568 36.18 8.43 -13.10
N TRP A 569 35.23 8.61 -12.17
CA TRP A 569 34.67 9.89 -11.81
C TRP A 569 35.63 10.71 -10.96
N GLU A 570 35.73 12.00 -11.25
CA GLU A 570 36.43 12.98 -10.41
C GLU A 570 35.41 13.62 -9.46
N PRO A 571 35.55 13.47 -8.14
CA PRO A 571 34.57 13.97 -7.18
C PRO A 571 34.36 15.49 -7.26
N ILE A 572 33.10 15.92 -7.11
CA ILE A 572 32.73 17.34 -6.99
C ILE A 572 33.08 17.84 -5.58
N GLY A 573 33.76 18.96 -5.49
CA GLY A 573 34.29 19.46 -4.22
C GLY A 573 35.36 18.54 -3.65
N ASN A 574 36.41 18.32 -4.45
CA ASN A 574 37.48 17.38 -4.16
C ASN A 574 38.11 17.66 -2.78
N CYS A 575 38.21 16.62 -1.96
CA CYS A 575 38.82 16.63 -0.64
C CYS A 575 39.96 15.60 -0.57
N ALA A 576 41.21 16.07 -0.56
CA ALA A 576 42.37 15.19 -0.62
C ALA A 576 42.62 14.40 0.69
N SER A 577 42.07 14.85 1.84
CA SER A 577 42.27 14.19 3.13
C SER A 577 41.20 14.55 4.15
N VAL A 578 40.84 13.60 5.01
CA VAL A 578 39.95 13.80 6.17
C VAL A 578 40.65 13.48 7.48
N ALA A 579 40.24 14.17 8.55
CA ALA A 579 40.50 13.74 9.92
C ALA A 579 39.24 13.07 10.48
N TYR A 580 39.40 11.92 11.13
CA TYR A 580 38.24 11.12 11.52
C TYR A 580 37.36 11.78 12.58
N ASN A 581 37.94 12.58 13.49
CA ASN A 581 37.19 13.31 14.53
C ASN A 581 36.82 14.75 14.11
N ALA A 582 37.18 15.16 12.90
CA ALA A 582 36.92 16.50 12.41
C ALA A 582 36.92 16.47 10.88
N ILE A 583 35.74 16.52 10.26
CA ILE A 583 35.64 16.61 8.80
C ILE A 583 36.22 17.97 8.39
N PRO A 584 37.39 18.02 7.71
CA PRO A 584 37.89 19.26 7.16
C PRO A 584 37.05 19.59 5.95
N VAL A 585 36.38 20.75 5.96
CA VAL A 585 35.66 21.22 4.79
C VAL A 585 36.65 21.96 3.89
N PRO A 586 36.98 21.44 2.70
CA PRO A 586 37.83 22.16 1.76
C PRO A 586 37.08 23.37 1.19
N ALA A 587 37.82 24.39 0.74
CA ALA A 587 37.22 25.57 0.08
C ALA A 587 36.46 25.21 -1.22
N THR A 588 36.75 24.03 -1.78
CA THR A 588 36.07 23.48 -2.96
C THR A 588 34.79 22.73 -2.63
N ALA A 589 34.45 22.50 -1.36
CA ALA A 589 33.23 21.78 -0.97
C ALA A 589 31.99 22.41 -1.62
N PHE A 590 31.08 21.56 -2.10
CA PHE A 590 29.85 22.07 -2.68
C PHE A 590 28.89 22.51 -1.56
N THR A 591 28.34 23.72 -1.68
CA THR A 591 27.51 24.36 -0.65
C THR A 591 26.09 24.72 -1.10
N GLY A 592 25.76 24.44 -2.37
CA GLY A 592 24.46 24.75 -2.96
C GLY A 592 23.44 23.61 -2.84
N THR A 593 22.37 23.72 -3.62
CA THR A 593 21.42 22.62 -3.84
C THR A 593 21.80 21.89 -5.13
N PHE A 594 21.89 20.56 -5.06
CA PHE A 594 21.89 19.68 -6.22
C PHE A 594 20.57 18.91 -6.23
N ASP A 595 19.73 19.21 -7.22
CA ASP A 595 18.41 18.61 -7.38
C ASP A 595 18.39 17.74 -8.63
N GLY A 596 18.28 16.43 -8.44
CA GLY A 596 18.14 15.50 -9.56
C GLY A 596 16.80 15.63 -10.28
N GLN A 597 15.80 16.29 -9.69
CA GLN A 597 14.44 16.40 -10.23
C GLN A 597 13.80 15.04 -10.60
N GLY A 598 14.23 13.96 -9.95
CA GLY A 598 13.83 12.58 -10.22
C GLY A 598 14.74 11.82 -11.20
N HIS A 599 15.69 12.51 -11.85
CA HIS A 599 16.60 11.93 -12.83
C HIS A 599 17.69 11.07 -12.21
N SER A 600 18.19 10.15 -13.04
CA SER A 600 19.21 9.16 -12.70
C SER A 600 20.59 9.55 -13.19
N ILE A 601 21.61 9.28 -12.38
CA ILE A 601 23.01 9.20 -12.80
C ILE A 601 23.34 7.72 -12.89
N ILE A 602 23.51 7.23 -14.11
CA ILE A 602 23.60 5.80 -14.41
C ILE A 602 25.05 5.44 -14.69
N GLY A 603 25.53 4.35 -14.10
CA GLY A 603 26.86 3.81 -14.40
C GLY A 603 28.01 4.65 -13.82
N LEU A 604 27.82 5.33 -12.69
CA LEU A 604 28.87 6.10 -12.02
C LEU A 604 30.06 5.20 -11.61
N ASN A 605 31.27 5.50 -12.10
CA ASN A 605 32.50 4.75 -11.81
C ASN A 605 33.33 5.41 -10.72
N LEU A 606 33.25 4.91 -9.49
CA LEU A 606 34.07 5.40 -8.39
C LEU A 606 35.25 4.46 -8.15
N LYS A 607 36.47 5.03 -8.16
CA LYS A 607 37.70 4.28 -7.90
C LYS A 607 38.50 4.93 -6.81
N VAL A 608 38.84 4.14 -5.79
CA VAL A 608 39.67 4.59 -4.67
C VAL A 608 41.07 4.00 -4.77
N SER A 609 42.06 4.88 -4.90
CA SER A 609 43.47 4.57 -4.71
C SER A 609 43.88 5.04 -3.32
N THR A 610 44.05 4.12 -2.38
CA THR A 610 44.29 4.46 -0.95
C THR A 610 45.66 5.08 -0.65
N ASN A 611 46.45 5.37 -1.69
CA ASN A 611 47.71 6.12 -1.61
C ASN A 611 47.56 7.58 -2.07
N THR A 612 46.46 7.93 -2.74
CA THR A 612 46.28 9.23 -3.40
C THR A 612 44.88 9.83 -3.22
N VAL A 613 43.86 9.00 -3.00
CA VAL A 613 42.46 9.39 -2.83
C VAL A 613 41.97 8.88 -1.47
N ASN A 614 41.70 9.81 -0.56
CA ASN A 614 41.21 9.51 0.79
C ASN A 614 39.70 9.74 0.93
N VAL A 615 39.12 10.58 0.09
CA VAL A 615 37.69 10.90 0.12
C VAL A 615 37.10 10.67 -1.27
N CYS A 616 36.03 9.89 -1.35
CA CYS A 616 35.46 9.51 -2.64
C CYS A 616 33.93 9.42 -2.58
N GLY A 617 33.31 9.93 -3.63
CA GLY A 617 31.88 9.89 -3.91
C GLY A 617 31.57 10.72 -5.14
N PHE A 618 30.31 10.79 -5.52
CA PHE A 618 29.86 11.75 -6.53
C PHE A 618 30.27 13.17 -6.13
N PHE A 619 30.00 13.54 -4.87
CA PHE A 619 30.65 14.62 -4.16
C PHE A 619 31.79 14.08 -3.29
N GLY A 620 32.93 14.76 -3.33
CA GLY A 620 34.02 14.56 -2.37
C GLY A 620 33.60 15.09 -1.01
N ALA A 621 33.28 16.39 -0.94
CA ALA A 621 32.87 17.08 0.27
C ALA A 621 31.63 17.98 0.03
N LEU A 622 30.70 17.93 1.00
CA LEU A 622 29.52 18.79 1.09
C LEU A 622 29.56 19.62 2.38
N GLU A 623 29.20 20.91 2.31
CA GLU A 623 29.03 21.78 3.48
C GLU A 623 27.79 22.66 3.34
N GLY A 624 26.82 22.54 4.26
CA GLY A 624 25.61 23.37 4.20
C GLY A 624 24.71 23.09 2.98
N ALA A 625 25.00 22.01 2.24
CA ALA A 625 24.40 21.70 0.96
C ALA A 625 23.07 20.95 1.10
N THR A 626 22.32 20.87 0.00
CA THR A 626 21.18 19.97 -0.15
C THR A 626 21.39 19.10 -1.37
N VAL A 627 21.28 17.78 -1.21
CA VAL A 627 21.24 16.82 -2.32
C VAL A 627 19.88 16.16 -2.29
N ARG A 628 19.07 16.37 -3.34
CA ARG A 628 17.70 15.86 -3.34
C ARG A 628 17.25 15.28 -4.67
N ASN A 629 16.25 14.41 -4.60
CA ASN A 629 15.53 13.85 -5.74
C ASN A 629 16.44 13.30 -6.84
N VAL A 630 17.52 12.61 -6.48
CA VAL A 630 18.48 12.06 -7.43
C VAL A 630 18.63 10.57 -7.21
N ARG A 631 18.71 9.82 -8.30
CA ARG A 631 18.97 8.38 -8.30
C ARG A 631 20.38 8.12 -8.80
N PHE A 632 21.10 7.21 -8.16
CA PHE A 632 22.35 6.66 -8.67
C PHE A 632 22.12 5.20 -9.02
N GLU A 633 22.15 4.85 -10.30
CA GLU A 633 21.89 3.50 -10.77
C GLU A 633 23.19 2.87 -11.27
N GLU A 634 23.38 1.57 -11.01
CA GLU A 634 24.55 0.82 -11.47
C GLU A 634 25.89 1.47 -11.08
N ALA A 635 25.92 2.18 -9.95
CA ALA A 635 27.15 2.77 -9.45
C ALA A 635 28.11 1.67 -8.99
N ARG A 636 29.38 1.80 -9.36
CA ARG A 636 30.43 0.84 -8.98
C ARG A 636 31.51 1.52 -8.18
N MET A 637 31.84 0.94 -7.03
CA MET A 637 32.96 1.35 -6.21
C MET A 637 34.00 0.24 -6.18
N SER A 638 35.23 0.56 -6.57
CA SER A 638 36.36 -0.39 -6.57
C SER A 638 37.61 0.16 -5.87
N PHE A 639 38.29 -0.73 -5.15
CA PHE A 639 39.58 -0.47 -4.49
C PHE A 639 40.73 -1.11 -5.27
N ASN A 640 41.76 -0.34 -5.60
CA ASN A 640 42.98 -0.82 -6.28
C ASN A 640 44.22 -0.51 -5.42
N SER A 641 44.57 -1.34 -4.42
CA SER A 641 45.78 -1.06 -3.62
C SER A 641 46.24 -2.21 -2.70
N THR A 642 47.56 -2.26 -2.46
CA THR A 642 48.26 -3.15 -1.51
C THR A 642 48.51 -2.53 -0.13
N GLY A 643 47.86 -1.42 0.23
CA GLY A 643 48.12 -0.73 1.51
C GLY A 643 47.41 0.62 1.70
N ILE A 644 46.76 0.86 2.84
CA ILE A 644 46.42 2.23 3.28
C ILE A 644 47.63 2.76 4.08
N SER A 645 48.38 3.71 3.51
CA SER A 645 49.56 4.32 4.14
C SER A 645 49.42 5.81 4.44
N SER A 646 48.38 6.49 3.91
CA SER A 646 48.14 7.92 4.09
C SER A 646 46.69 8.20 4.52
N GLY A 647 46.48 9.11 5.48
CA GLY A 647 45.16 9.68 5.81
C GLY A 647 44.11 8.73 6.41
N HIS A 648 43.01 9.30 6.90
CA HIS A 648 41.76 8.55 7.12
C HIS A 648 40.98 8.50 5.81
N ILE A 649 40.10 7.52 5.66
CA ILE A 649 39.33 7.31 4.43
C ILE A 649 37.83 7.52 4.69
N ALA A 650 37.15 8.22 3.77
CA ALA A 650 35.71 8.44 3.81
C ALA A 650 35.09 8.25 2.42
N ILE A 651 34.17 7.30 2.31
CA ILE A 651 33.62 6.85 1.03
C ILE A 651 32.11 6.72 1.13
N GLY A 652 31.41 7.28 0.16
CA GLY A 652 30.00 7.02 -0.11
C GLY A 652 29.69 7.18 -1.58
N THR A 653 28.58 6.61 -2.08
CA THR A 653 28.23 6.79 -3.50
C THR A 653 27.95 8.25 -3.80
N VAL A 654 27.25 8.94 -2.90
CA VAL A 654 26.82 10.33 -3.08
C VAL A 654 27.84 11.28 -2.47
N ALA A 655 28.30 11.01 -1.26
CA ALA A 655 29.24 11.89 -0.57
C ALA A 655 30.34 11.10 0.15
N GLY A 656 31.60 11.48 -0.08
CA GLY A 656 32.70 11.02 0.75
C GLY A 656 32.59 11.57 2.18
N CYS A 657 32.46 12.89 2.31
CA CYS A 657 32.12 13.54 3.58
C CYS A 657 31.05 14.63 3.44
N ALA A 658 30.25 14.82 4.49
CA ALA A 658 29.17 15.81 4.51
C ALA A 658 29.04 16.49 5.88
N VAL A 659 28.96 17.82 5.87
CA VAL A 659 28.76 18.65 7.06
C VAL A 659 27.54 19.54 6.83
N ASP A 660 26.66 19.66 7.82
CA ASP A 660 25.46 20.51 7.75
C ASP A 660 24.60 20.26 6.50
N THR A 661 24.53 19.01 6.02
CA THR A 661 24.00 18.66 4.70
C THR A 661 22.65 17.95 4.80
N ARG A 662 21.70 18.30 3.93
CA ARG A 662 20.43 17.58 3.81
C ARG A 662 20.45 16.64 2.60
N PHE A 663 20.19 15.36 2.86
CA PHE A 663 19.91 14.36 1.84
C PHE A 663 18.42 14.04 1.86
N GLU A 664 17.72 14.33 0.76
CA GLU A 664 16.25 14.23 0.69
C GLU A 664 15.87 13.41 -0.55
N ASN A 665 15.20 12.28 -0.38
CA ASN A 665 14.77 11.42 -1.49
C ASN A 665 15.93 10.98 -2.42
N VAL A 666 17.05 10.58 -1.80
CA VAL A 666 18.22 10.07 -2.52
C VAL A 666 18.14 8.56 -2.60
N TRP A 667 18.12 8.01 -3.81
CA TRP A 667 18.13 6.56 -4.04
C TRP A 667 19.44 6.13 -4.67
N VAL A 668 20.05 5.08 -4.15
CA VAL A 668 21.33 4.57 -4.63
C VAL A 668 21.25 3.06 -4.80
N ASN A 669 21.55 2.57 -6.00
CA ASN A 669 21.90 1.19 -6.25
C ASN A 669 23.37 1.11 -6.64
N ALA A 670 24.18 0.55 -5.75
CA ALA A 670 25.62 0.47 -5.97
C ALA A 670 26.24 -0.82 -5.45
N THR A 671 27.31 -1.23 -6.13
CA THR A 671 28.13 -2.38 -5.73
C THR A 671 29.50 -1.91 -5.28
N PHE A 672 29.84 -2.19 -4.02
CA PHE A 672 31.14 -1.90 -3.45
C PHE A 672 31.93 -3.20 -3.30
N THR A 673 33.07 -3.28 -3.99
CA THR A 673 33.93 -4.47 -3.99
C THR A 673 35.40 -4.07 -3.90
N GLY A 674 36.21 -5.00 -3.40
CA GLY A 674 37.66 -4.85 -3.37
C GLY A 674 38.24 -4.91 -1.96
N LYS A 675 39.58 -4.98 -1.94
CA LYS A 675 40.37 -5.19 -0.73
C LYS A 675 41.34 -4.02 -0.52
N ALA A 676 41.42 -3.52 0.71
CA ALA A 676 42.35 -2.47 1.11
C ALA A 676 42.96 -2.78 2.49
N THR A 677 44.18 -3.30 2.54
CA THR A 677 44.83 -3.64 3.81
C THR A 677 45.43 -2.39 4.46
N SER A 678 44.99 -2.00 5.66
CA SER A 678 45.65 -0.88 6.35
C SER A 678 47.02 -1.30 6.90
N THR A 679 48.05 -0.53 6.59
CA THR A 679 49.42 -0.76 7.10
C THR A 679 49.71 -0.01 8.40
N ALA A 680 48.84 0.90 8.81
CA ALA A 680 48.99 1.78 9.96
C ALA A 680 47.67 2.02 10.71
N SER A 681 47.75 2.71 11.85
CA SER A 681 46.60 3.12 12.66
C SER A 681 45.74 4.19 11.98
N ARG A 682 44.81 3.77 11.10
CA ARG A 682 43.96 4.65 10.28
C ARG A 682 42.51 4.17 10.30
N ASN A 683 41.58 5.13 10.24
CA ASN A 683 40.14 4.84 10.23
C ASN A 683 39.61 4.91 8.81
N VAL A 684 38.66 4.03 8.51
CA VAL A 684 38.00 3.92 7.20
C VAL A 684 36.50 3.92 7.41
N ALA A 685 35.80 4.80 6.71
CA ALA A 685 34.37 4.97 6.77
C ALA A 685 33.77 4.74 5.38
N ILE A 686 32.99 3.67 5.22
CA ILE A 686 32.33 3.31 3.95
C ILE A 686 30.82 3.21 4.17
N GLY A 687 30.06 4.10 3.55
CA GLY A 687 28.60 4.08 3.58
C GLY A 687 28.02 3.92 2.19
N GLY A 688 26.83 3.34 2.07
CA GLY A 688 26.16 3.22 0.77
C GLY A 688 25.89 4.58 0.13
N ILE A 689 25.44 5.56 0.92
CA ILE A 689 25.18 6.94 0.47
C ILE A 689 26.32 7.87 0.89
N ALA A 690 26.70 7.88 2.16
CA ALA A 690 27.69 8.80 2.70
C ALA A 690 28.75 8.13 3.58
N GLY A 691 30.01 8.56 3.47
CA GLY A 691 31.10 8.06 4.33
C GLY A 691 31.05 8.66 5.74
N LEU A 692 31.64 9.84 5.90
CA LEU A 692 31.66 10.57 7.18
C LEU A 692 30.64 11.70 7.17
N VAL A 693 29.86 11.82 8.24
CA VAL A 693 28.88 12.90 8.40
C VAL A 693 29.01 13.63 9.74
N SER A 694 28.60 14.90 9.79
CA SER A 694 28.61 15.69 11.03
C SER A 694 27.63 16.87 10.97
N SER A 695 27.25 17.40 12.13
CA SER A 695 26.41 18.59 12.28
C SER A 695 27.18 19.68 13.02
N SER A 696 26.96 20.94 12.74
CA SER A 696 27.45 22.07 13.52
C SER A 696 26.32 22.57 14.43
N THR A 697 26.62 23.23 15.54
CA THR A 697 25.56 23.71 16.46
C THR A 697 24.55 24.60 15.72
N GLY A 698 23.26 24.24 15.76
CA GLY A 698 22.18 24.97 15.10
C GLY A 698 22.02 24.68 13.60
N ARG A 699 22.75 23.70 13.06
CA ARG A 699 22.59 23.18 11.70
C ARG A 699 22.67 21.65 11.74
N ALA A 700 21.63 20.96 11.28
CA ALA A 700 21.57 19.51 11.36
C ALA A 700 21.78 18.88 9.98
N THR A 701 22.75 17.97 9.89
CA THR A 701 22.79 17.00 8.79
C THR A 701 21.62 16.03 8.95
N SER A 702 20.92 15.75 7.86
CA SER A 702 19.76 14.85 7.85
C SER A 702 19.71 13.97 6.61
N PHE A 703 19.21 12.76 6.79
CA PHE A 703 18.82 11.85 5.73
C PHE A 703 17.32 11.61 5.85
N THR A 704 16.55 12.00 4.85
CA THR A 704 15.08 11.85 4.82
C THR A 704 14.67 11.11 3.55
N GLY A 705 13.95 10.00 3.67
CA GLY A 705 13.47 9.24 2.51
C GLY A 705 14.60 8.62 1.65
N CYS A 706 15.78 8.42 2.23
CA CYS A 706 16.95 7.94 1.49
C CYS A 706 17.00 6.41 1.45
N THR A 707 17.32 5.85 0.29
CA THR A 707 17.35 4.39 0.07
C THR A 707 18.68 3.93 -0.49
N PHE A 708 19.22 2.84 0.06
CA PHE A 708 20.38 2.14 -0.49
C PHE A 708 20.06 0.70 -0.87
N GLU A 709 20.44 0.32 -2.08
CA GLU A 709 20.33 -1.00 -2.69
C GLU A 709 21.69 -1.47 -3.24
N GLY A 710 21.79 -2.77 -3.51
CA GLY A 710 23.01 -3.39 -4.02
C GLY A 710 23.77 -4.13 -2.94
N SER A 711 25.09 -3.90 -2.83
CA SER A 711 25.92 -4.64 -1.87
C SER A 711 27.18 -3.89 -1.44
N ILE A 712 27.61 -4.14 -0.20
CA ILE A 712 28.92 -3.74 0.31
C ILE A 712 29.70 -4.97 0.73
N SER A 713 30.78 -5.28 -0.01
CA SER A 713 31.58 -6.49 0.14
C SER A 713 33.08 -6.18 0.16
N ASN A 714 33.49 -5.31 1.09
CA ASN A 714 34.87 -4.86 1.21
C ASN A 714 35.64 -5.56 2.33
N ASP A 715 36.88 -5.93 2.02
CA ASP A 715 37.86 -6.39 3.00
C ASP A 715 38.87 -5.26 3.27
N VAL A 716 38.71 -4.57 4.39
CA VAL A 716 39.59 -3.48 4.79
C VAL A 716 40.33 -3.84 6.09
N GLY A 717 41.46 -4.55 6.04
CA GLY A 717 42.11 -5.03 7.26
C GLY A 717 43.61 -5.34 7.24
N SER A 718 44.27 -5.04 8.37
CA SER A 718 45.16 -5.94 9.14
C SER A 718 45.84 -5.18 10.30
N LYS A 719 45.09 -4.73 11.33
CA LYS A 719 45.54 -4.33 12.71
C LYS A 719 44.44 -3.52 13.41
N TYR A 720 43.66 -4.14 14.30
CA TYR A 720 42.61 -3.44 15.05
C TYR A 720 43.01 -3.26 16.51
N SER A 721 43.07 -2.01 16.95
CA SER A 721 43.06 -1.58 18.35
C SER A 721 41.83 -0.68 18.55
N ASN A 722 41.46 -0.39 19.80
CA ASN A 722 40.40 0.58 20.14
C ASN A 722 40.61 2.00 19.56
N THR A 723 41.76 2.29 18.94
CA THR A 723 42.10 3.56 18.27
C THR A 723 41.99 3.50 16.74
N ASN A 724 41.75 2.31 16.14
CA ASN A 724 41.73 2.08 14.70
C ASN A 724 40.42 1.39 14.29
N THR A 725 39.46 2.12 13.73
CA THR A 725 38.14 1.59 13.41
C THR A 725 37.85 1.63 11.90
N VAL A 726 37.29 0.53 11.41
CA VAL A 726 36.71 0.44 10.07
C VAL A 726 35.21 0.37 10.27
N GLU A 727 34.49 1.24 9.59
CA GLU A 727 33.09 1.54 9.86
C GLU A 727 32.29 1.41 8.58
N PHE A 728 31.17 0.70 8.68
CA PHE A 728 30.31 0.38 7.57
C PHE A 728 28.85 0.67 7.90
N GLY A 729 28.16 1.35 6.98
CA GLY A 729 26.73 1.62 7.08
C GLY A 729 26.03 1.44 5.74
N GLY A 730 24.82 0.90 5.73
CA GLY A 730 24.04 0.87 4.49
C GLY A 730 23.69 2.27 4.01
N ILE A 731 23.45 3.23 4.92
CA ILE A 731 23.22 4.64 4.54
C ILE A 731 24.48 5.47 4.80
N ALA A 732 24.89 5.58 6.06
CA ALA A 732 26.06 6.38 6.46
C ALA A 732 27.04 5.54 7.27
N ALA A 733 28.33 5.64 7.00
CA ALA A 733 29.31 4.85 7.74
C ALA A 733 29.46 5.32 9.18
N ALA A 734 29.67 6.63 9.37
CA ALA A 734 29.94 7.20 10.68
C ALA A 734 29.49 8.65 10.82
N VAL A 735 28.87 8.92 11.96
CA VAL A 735 28.62 10.27 12.46
C VAL A 735 29.77 10.68 13.38
N THR A 736 30.32 11.87 13.15
CA THR A 736 31.47 12.41 13.88
C THR A 736 31.06 13.57 14.79
N ASN A 737 31.71 13.70 15.96
CA ASN A 737 31.32 14.65 17.00
C ASN A 737 31.65 16.10 16.62
N LYS A 738 30.60 16.86 16.30
CA LYS A 738 30.63 18.31 16.24
C LYS A 738 29.20 18.76 16.58
N GLY A 739 29.04 19.74 17.46
CA GLY A 739 27.87 20.62 17.52
C GLY A 739 26.47 20.10 17.89
N ASP A 740 25.87 19.17 17.12
CA ASP A 740 24.44 18.85 17.13
C ASP A 740 24.14 17.42 16.63
N VAL A 741 22.86 17.00 16.65
CA VAL A 741 22.44 15.66 16.21
C VAL A 741 22.42 15.50 14.68
N VAL A 742 22.62 14.26 14.23
CA VAL A 742 22.31 13.83 12.85
C VAL A 742 21.03 13.01 12.85
N LEU A 743 20.08 13.39 11.99
CA LEU A 743 18.78 12.74 11.86
C LEU A 743 18.77 11.77 10.67
N PHE A 744 18.32 10.54 10.91
CA PHE A 744 17.95 9.58 9.89
C PHE A 744 16.46 9.34 10.01
N LYS A 745 15.70 9.68 8.98
CA LYS A 745 14.25 9.58 8.97
C LYS A 745 13.76 8.91 7.70
N ASP A 746 12.84 7.96 7.82
CA ASP A 746 12.23 7.27 6.66
C ASP A 746 13.28 6.65 5.70
N CYS A 747 14.45 6.27 6.23
CA CYS A 747 15.55 5.72 5.43
C CYS A 747 15.48 4.19 5.35
N VAL A 748 15.83 3.63 4.19
CA VAL A 748 15.74 2.20 3.92
C VAL A 748 17.08 1.65 3.40
N ASN A 749 17.60 0.60 4.05
CA ASN A 749 18.67 -0.21 3.48
C ASN A 749 18.13 -1.56 3.01
N ASN A 750 18.19 -1.81 1.70
CA ASN A 750 17.89 -3.10 1.07
C ASN A 750 19.16 -3.89 0.73
N ALA A 751 20.34 -3.28 0.83
CA ALA A 751 21.61 -3.88 0.46
C ALA A 751 22.16 -4.81 1.55
N GLY A 752 22.75 -5.94 1.11
CA GLY A 752 23.53 -6.80 1.99
C GLY A 752 24.92 -6.23 2.26
N LEU A 753 25.35 -6.26 3.52
CA LEU A 753 26.69 -5.91 3.97
C LEU A 753 27.42 -7.20 4.37
N ASP A 754 28.47 -7.59 3.66
CA ASP A 754 29.38 -8.67 4.05
C ASP A 754 30.82 -8.15 4.05
N VAL A 755 31.23 -7.62 5.19
CA VAL A 755 32.40 -6.74 5.28
C VAL A 755 33.41 -7.26 6.29
N LYS A 756 34.65 -6.80 6.17
CA LYS A 756 35.67 -6.99 7.21
C LYS A 756 35.94 -5.67 7.92
N GLY A 757 35.27 -5.45 9.06
CA GLY A 757 35.22 -4.15 9.73
C GLY A 757 34.78 -4.22 11.19
N HIS A 758 34.95 -3.12 11.91
CA HIS A 758 34.81 -3.01 13.37
C HIS A 758 33.41 -2.60 13.84
N HIS A 759 32.87 -1.51 13.28
CA HIS A 759 31.53 -0.99 13.56
C HIS A 759 30.67 -1.15 12.31
N VAL A 760 29.59 -1.91 12.39
CA VAL A 760 28.77 -2.21 11.20
C VAL A 760 27.29 -2.10 11.55
N GLY A 761 26.56 -1.33 10.75
CA GLY A 761 25.11 -1.17 10.89
C GLY A 761 24.39 -1.18 9.55
N GLY A 762 23.16 -1.68 9.51
CA GLY A 762 22.36 -1.64 8.29
C GLY A 762 21.99 -0.21 7.85
N ILE A 763 21.88 0.74 8.79
CA ILE A 763 21.71 2.16 8.47
C ILE A 763 22.99 2.93 8.78
N VAL A 764 23.44 2.88 10.04
CA VAL A 764 24.63 3.61 10.52
C VAL A 764 25.63 2.68 11.20
N GLY A 765 26.89 2.69 10.75
CA GLY A 765 27.95 1.92 11.43
C GLY A 765 28.25 2.47 12.82
N ASN A 766 28.66 3.73 12.86
CA ASN A 766 29.00 4.44 14.09
C ASN A 766 28.12 5.71 14.25
N GLY A 767 27.24 5.72 15.24
CA GLY A 767 26.27 6.79 15.49
C GLY A 767 26.60 7.63 16.73
N PHE A 768 27.49 8.61 16.61
CA PHE A 768 27.60 9.68 17.60
C PHE A 768 26.45 10.68 17.42
N TYR A 769 25.80 11.14 18.48
CA TYR A 769 24.72 12.16 18.42
C TYR A 769 23.68 11.84 17.33
N THR A 770 23.12 10.64 17.34
CA THR A 770 22.28 10.15 16.24
C THR A 770 20.84 9.96 16.67
N GLN A 771 19.92 10.46 15.85
CA GLN A 771 18.49 10.23 15.97
C GLN A 771 18.02 9.45 14.75
N MET A 772 17.22 8.41 14.99
CA MET A 772 16.70 7.55 13.93
C MET A 772 15.20 7.36 14.12
N GLU A 773 14.42 7.65 13.08
CA GLU A 773 12.96 7.59 13.07
C GLU A 773 12.46 6.84 11.84
N ASN A 774 11.61 5.83 12.05
CA ASN A 774 10.95 5.09 10.97
C ASN A 774 11.92 4.55 9.89
N CYS A 775 13.12 4.12 10.29
CA CYS A 775 14.10 3.54 9.38
C CYS A 775 13.96 2.03 9.28
N THR A 776 14.28 1.47 8.12
CA THR A 776 14.18 0.02 7.88
C THR A 776 15.48 -0.56 7.31
N ASN A 777 15.99 -1.62 7.93
CA ASN A 777 17.04 -2.45 7.33
C ASN A 777 16.46 -3.80 6.91
N ASN A 778 16.49 -4.11 5.61
CA ASN A 778 16.08 -5.38 5.02
C ASN A 778 17.27 -6.29 4.68
N GLY A 779 18.46 -5.71 4.48
CA GLY A 779 19.65 -6.45 4.09
C GLY A 779 20.35 -7.15 5.25
N THR A 780 20.95 -8.31 4.99
CA THR A 780 21.82 -9.00 5.95
C THR A 780 23.03 -8.14 6.31
N VAL A 781 23.35 -8.05 7.60
CA VAL A 781 24.53 -7.37 8.13
C VAL A 781 25.51 -8.41 8.67
N ARG A 782 26.57 -8.68 7.92
CA ARG A 782 27.62 -9.64 8.27
C ARG A 782 28.97 -8.96 8.39
N ALA A 783 29.67 -9.21 9.50
CA ALA A 783 31.05 -8.77 9.64
C ALA A 783 31.91 -9.73 10.47
N ASP A 784 33.14 -9.93 9.99
CA ASP A 784 34.20 -10.72 10.64
C ASP A 784 35.57 -10.03 10.41
N TYR A 785 36.66 -10.49 11.02
CA TYR A 785 38.00 -10.01 10.68
C TYR A 785 38.58 -10.75 9.45
N SER A 786 39.51 -10.13 8.73
CA SER A 786 40.11 -10.71 7.53
C SER A 786 41.25 -11.71 7.78
N ALA A 787 41.77 -11.77 9.01
CA ALA A 787 42.72 -12.78 9.47
C ALA A 787 42.62 -12.93 11.00
N SER A 788 42.87 -14.16 11.50
CA SER A 788 43.07 -14.41 12.93
C SER A 788 44.22 -13.56 13.47
N LEU A 789 43.98 -12.86 14.56
CA LEU A 789 44.92 -11.91 15.15
C LEU A 789 46.28 -12.54 15.47
N ALA A 790 47.36 -11.77 15.32
CA ALA A 790 48.66 -12.16 15.85
C ALA A 790 48.59 -12.34 17.37
N SER A 791 49.10 -13.47 17.86
CA SER A 791 49.19 -13.81 19.28
C SER A 791 49.71 -12.65 20.12
N GLY A 792 48.99 -12.28 21.19
CA GLY A 792 49.39 -11.23 22.14
C GLY A 792 48.74 -9.86 21.95
N THR A 793 47.82 -9.69 20.99
CA THR A 793 47.05 -8.44 20.81
C THR A 793 45.72 -8.51 21.55
N THR A 794 45.47 -7.61 22.51
CA THR A 794 44.14 -7.47 23.15
C THR A 794 43.18 -6.78 22.19
N VAL A 795 42.27 -7.53 21.57
CA VAL A 795 41.25 -6.96 20.68
C VAL A 795 39.89 -7.07 21.33
N THR A 796 39.18 -5.95 21.35
CA THR A 796 37.77 -5.90 21.74
C THR A 796 36.91 -6.32 20.55
N GLY A 797 36.11 -7.37 20.66
CA GLY A 797 35.30 -7.91 19.56
C GLY A 797 34.33 -6.89 18.95
N LEU A 798 33.83 -7.18 17.75
CA LEU A 798 33.11 -6.26 16.84
C LEU A 798 31.84 -5.61 17.43
N ARG A 799 31.31 -4.56 16.81
CA ARG A 799 29.98 -4.01 17.15
C ARG A 799 29.08 -3.99 15.92
N LEU A 800 28.07 -4.84 15.93
CA LEU A 800 27.17 -5.06 14.80
C LEU A 800 25.72 -4.84 15.23
N GLY A 801 25.00 -4.03 14.48
CA GLY A 801 23.56 -3.84 14.64
C GLY A 801 22.82 -3.97 13.33
N GLY A 802 21.58 -4.48 13.35
CA GLY A 802 20.72 -4.45 12.17
C GLY A 802 20.43 -3.02 11.70
N LEU A 803 20.33 -2.05 12.63
CA LEU A 803 20.19 -0.63 12.30
C LEU A 803 21.48 0.15 12.60
N MET A 804 22.04 -0.02 13.80
CA MET A 804 23.17 0.76 14.29
C MET A 804 24.28 -0.10 14.91
N GLY A 805 25.51 -0.01 14.41
CA GLY A 805 26.63 -0.78 14.95
C GLY A 805 27.04 -0.36 16.36
N TYR A 806 27.38 0.91 16.52
CA TYR A 806 27.90 1.48 17.77
C TYR A 806 27.28 2.85 18.05
N CYS A 807 26.82 3.07 19.28
CA CYS A 807 26.35 4.37 19.77
C CYS A 807 27.20 4.83 20.96
N SER A 808 27.66 6.08 20.91
CA SER A 808 28.64 6.62 21.87
C SER A 808 28.32 8.03 22.33
N PHE A 809 28.06 8.21 23.65
CA PHE A 809 28.63 9.23 24.56
C PHE A 809 27.87 9.26 25.90
N THR A 810 28.42 9.92 26.94
CA THR A 810 28.23 9.53 28.33
C THR A 810 27.58 10.53 29.30
N THR A 811 26.92 11.60 28.82
CA THR A 811 26.39 12.64 29.75
C THR A 811 24.97 13.17 29.50
N ALA A 812 24.28 12.81 28.40
CA ALA A 812 22.87 13.17 28.17
C ALA A 812 22.20 12.27 27.11
N ASN A 813 20.92 11.91 27.31
CA ASN A 813 20.09 11.07 26.43
C ASN A 813 19.61 11.80 25.15
N THR A 814 20.54 12.19 24.27
CA THR A 814 20.23 12.90 23.00
C THR A 814 20.09 11.99 21.79
N SER A 815 20.57 10.76 21.86
CA SER A 815 20.51 9.76 20.78
C SER A 815 19.38 8.76 21.02
N TYR A 816 18.60 8.48 19.98
CA TYR A 816 17.49 7.54 20.05
C TYR A 816 17.23 6.83 18.73
N LEU A 817 16.61 5.66 18.83
CA LEU A 817 16.03 4.91 17.72
C LEU A 817 14.53 4.76 18.01
N LYS A 818 13.69 5.21 17.07
CA LYS A 818 12.24 5.25 17.16
C LYS A 818 11.58 4.60 15.96
N ASP A 819 10.58 3.77 16.24
CA ASP A 819 9.68 3.15 15.25
C ASP A 819 10.40 2.49 14.06
N SER A 820 11.63 2.04 14.29
CA SER A 820 12.52 1.55 13.23
C SER A 820 12.60 0.03 13.27
N THR A 821 12.77 -0.59 12.10
CA THR A 821 12.65 -2.05 11.95
C THR A 821 13.89 -2.66 11.32
N ASN A 822 14.45 -3.67 11.96
CA ASN A 822 15.40 -4.58 11.32
C ASN A 822 14.72 -5.89 10.89
N ASN A 823 14.80 -6.20 9.61
CA ASN A 823 14.38 -7.47 9.02
C ASN A 823 15.55 -8.36 8.60
N GLY A 824 16.74 -7.78 8.37
CA GLY A 824 17.92 -8.51 7.95
C GLY A 824 18.58 -9.30 9.09
N ASP A 825 19.19 -10.45 8.76
CA ASP A 825 20.00 -11.20 9.72
C ASP A 825 21.28 -10.42 10.10
N VAL A 826 21.71 -10.52 11.36
CA VAL A 826 22.94 -9.89 11.87
C VAL A 826 23.91 -10.97 12.30
N ILE A 827 25.08 -11.05 11.66
CA ILE A 827 25.96 -12.22 11.74
C ILE A 827 27.42 -11.82 12.01
N SER A 828 27.97 -12.35 13.10
CA SER A 828 29.42 -12.41 13.30
C SER A 828 29.82 -13.71 13.98
N THR A 829 31.02 -14.19 13.67
CA THR A 829 31.65 -15.35 14.35
C THR A 829 32.83 -14.94 15.23
N GLU A 830 33.15 -13.65 15.26
CA GLU A 830 34.29 -13.14 16.02
C GLU A 830 33.99 -13.11 17.51
N LYS A 831 34.97 -13.57 18.30
CA LYS A 831 34.88 -13.63 19.75
C LYS A 831 34.69 -12.22 20.34
N ASP A 832 33.92 -12.13 21.42
CA ASP A 832 33.66 -10.91 22.21
C ASP A 832 32.94 -9.80 21.43
N SER A 833 32.33 -10.13 20.29
CA SER A 833 31.56 -9.19 19.45
C SER A 833 30.19 -8.92 20.02
N CYS A 834 29.83 -7.64 20.11
CA CYS A 834 28.52 -7.14 20.50
C CYS A 834 27.57 -7.13 19.29
N VAL A 835 26.70 -8.14 19.18
CA VAL A 835 25.83 -8.35 18.02
C VAL A 835 24.36 -8.16 18.40
N GLY A 836 23.73 -7.11 17.91
CA GLY A 836 22.32 -6.81 18.19
C GLY A 836 21.45 -6.84 16.94
N GLY A 837 20.23 -7.37 17.06
CA GLY A 837 19.24 -7.29 15.98
C GLY A 837 18.87 -5.84 15.64
N VAL A 838 18.91 -4.91 16.60
CA VAL A 838 18.70 -3.47 16.35
C VAL A 838 20.01 -2.70 16.47
N ALA A 839 20.70 -2.80 17.62
CA ALA A 839 21.92 -2.07 17.89
C ALA A 839 23.02 -2.95 18.48
N GLY A 840 24.27 -2.81 18.04
CA GLY A 840 25.39 -3.63 18.52
C GLY A 840 25.80 -3.30 19.94
N LEU A 841 26.46 -2.16 20.13
CA LEU A 841 26.82 -1.66 21.46
C LEU A 841 26.31 -0.23 21.65
N THR A 842 25.59 0.02 22.74
CA THR A 842 25.06 1.34 23.07
C THR A 842 25.52 1.85 24.44
N ARG A 843 25.51 3.18 24.60
CA ARG A 843 25.72 3.93 25.84
C ARG A 843 24.64 5.00 25.94
N THR A 844 23.97 5.14 27.09
CA THR A 844 22.84 6.06 27.37
C THR A 844 21.97 6.35 26.14
N PHE A 845 20.93 5.54 25.97
CA PHE A 845 20.21 5.46 24.70
C PHE A 845 18.71 5.27 24.91
N THR A 846 17.89 5.76 23.98
CA THR A 846 16.44 5.48 23.96
C THR A 846 16.07 4.62 22.77
N LEU A 847 15.44 3.49 23.03
CA LEU A 847 14.85 2.62 22.02
C LEU A 847 13.33 2.59 22.23
N GLU A 848 12.56 3.12 21.29
CA GLU A 848 11.10 3.21 21.37
C GLU A 848 10.45 2.68 20.10
N GLY A 849 9.42 1.83 20.21
CA GLY A 849 8.65 1.34 19.05
C GLY A 849 9.43 0.47 18.05
N CYS A 850 10.71 0.16 18.33
CA CYS A 850 11.58 -0.53 17.39
C CYS A 850 11.31 -2.02 17.32
N ARG A 851 11.54 -2.61 16.14
CA ARG A 851 11.24 -4.02 15.87
C ARG A 851 12.45 -4.75 15.29
N ASN A 852 12.65 -6.00 15.70
CA ASN A 852 13.58 -6.91 15.06
C ASN A 852 12.89 -8.22 14.66
N THR A 853 12.91 -8.54 13.37
CA THR A 853 12.44 -9.82 12.83
C THR A 853 13.58 -10.70 12.33
N GLY A 854 14.76 -10.12 12.05
CA GLY A 854 15.96 -10.84 11.64
C GLY A 854 16.58 -11.70 12.75
N ARG A 855 17.36 -12.72 12.36
CA ARG A 855 18.08 -13.60 13.29
C ARG A 855 19.44 -13.00 13.63
N VAL A 856 19.95 -13.34 14.82
CA VAL A 856 21.21 -12.83 15.35
C VAL A 856 22.16 -13.99 15.60
N CYS A 857 23.34 -13.94 14.98
CA CYS A 857 24.44 -14.89 15.19
C CYS A 857 25.62 -14.14 15.81
N GLY A 858 26.06 -14.57 16.99
CA GLY A 858 27.23 -13.99 17.64
C GLY A 858 27.69 -14.75 18.87
N THR A 859 28.67 -14.20 19.59
CA THR A 859 29.23 -14.83 20.78
C THR A 859 28.22 -14.79 21.93
N ALA A 860 28.07 -15.92 22.63
CA ALA A 860 27.20 -16.06 23.80
C ALA A 860 27.53 -15.01 24.87
N GLY A 861 26.49 -14.36 25.41
CA GLY A 861 26.64 -13.30 26.42
C GLY A 861 27.09 -11.94 25.86
N THR A 862 27.08 -11.77 24.53
CA THR A 862 27.32 -10.49 23.84
C THR A 862 26.41 -10.33 22.60
N SER A 863 25.36 -11.14 22.49
CA SER A 863 24.47 -11.17 21.33
C SER A 863 23.00 -11.19 21.76
N ALA A 864 22.15 -10.37 21.13
CA ALA A 864 20.74 -10.26 21.50
C ALA A 864 19.86 -9.71 20.36
N LEU A 865 18.54 -9.87 20.47
CA LEU A 865 17.57 -9.49 19.43
C LEU A 865 17.32 -7.98 19.32
N LEU A 866 17.54 -7.20 20.38
CA LEU A 866 17.50 -5.74 20.32
C LEU A 866 18.91 -5.17 20.45
N ILE A 867 19.56 -5.35 21.60
CA ILE A 867 20.85 -4.71 21.87
C ILE A 867 21.91 -5.73 22.28
N GLY A 868 22.95 -5.85 21.47
CA GLY A 868 24.03 -6.82 21.66
C GLY A 868 24.83 -6.59 22.94
N ARG A 869 25.03 -5.34 23.36
CA ARG A 869 25.59 -4.98 24.67
C ARG A 869 25.25 -3.55 25.06
N ILE A 870 24.81 -3.33 26.30
CA ILE A 870 24.70 -1.98 26.89
C ILE A 870 25.89 -1.72 27.81
N THR A 871 26.49 -0.52 27.71
CA THR A 871 27.54 -0.02 28.61
C THR A 871 27.18 1.37 29.17
N SER A 872 27.76 1.74 30.32
CA SER A 872 27.27 2.86 31.14
C SER A 872 27.38 4.26 30.54
N ALA A 873 26.42 5.09 30.96
CA ALA A 873 26.58 6.52 31.20
C ALA A 873 25.56 7.05 32.22
N THR A 874 25.63 8.35 32.56
CA THR A 874 24.94 8.99 33.69
C THR A 874 23.42 8.85 33.73
N ASP A 875 22.77 8.53 32.61
CA ASP A 875 21.31 8.34 32.50
C ASP A 875 20.94 6.90 32.06
N PRO A 876 19.82 6.34 32.55
CA PRO A 876 19.39 4.98 32.21
C PRO A 876 19.02 4.83 30.73
N THR A 877 19.29 3.65 30.16
CA THR A 877 18.78 3.28 28.83
C THR A 877 17.29 2.95 28.93
N VAL A 878 16.48 3.52 28.06
CA VAL A 878 15.01 3.34 28.05
C VAL A 878 14.62 2.47 26.87
N ILE A 879 13.90 1.37 27.12
CA ILE A 879 13.37 0.48 26.08
C ILE A 879 11.84 0.43 26.21
N LYS A 880 11.14 0.98 25.23
CA LYS A 880 9.70 1.16 25.28
C LYS A 880 9.02 0.60 24.04
N ASN A 881 7.96 -0.19 24.22
CA ASN A 881 7.08 -0.64 23.14
C ASN A 881 7.81 -1.32 21.97
N CYS A 882 8.93 -1.99 22.25
CA CYS A 882 9.74 -2.68 21.23
C CYS A 882 9.27 -4.13 21.04
N ALA A 883 9.45 -4.69 19.84
CA ALA A 883 9.02 -6.06 19.53
C ALA A 883 10.14 -6.89 18.89
N VAL A 884 10.18 -8.19 19.21
CA VAL A 884 11.15 -9.15 18.65
C VAL A 884 10.44 -10.40 18.15
N ARG A 885 10.89 -10.92 17.00
CA ARG A 885 10.42 -12.20 16.41
C ARG A 885 11.57 -13.10 15.92
N GLY A 886 12.82 -12.66 16.04
CA GLY A 886 13.99 -13.40 15.57
C GLY A 886 14.47 -14.54 16.50
N ALA A 887 15.59 -15.16 16.12
CA ALA A 887 16.29 -16.17 16.90
C ALA A 887 17.74 -15.76 17.18
N VAL A 888 18.32 -16.24 18.29
CA VAL A 888 19.73 -15.98 18.64
C VAL A 888 20.50 -17.30 18.62
N GLY A 889 21.57 -17.38 17.83
CA GLY A 889 22.46 -18.56 17.76
C GLY A 889 23.93 -18.18 17.79
N THR A 890 24.81 -19.18 17.79
CA THR A 890 26.27 -18.99 17.72
C THR A 890 26.86 -19.43 16.38
N LYS A 891 26.06 -20.11 15.54
CA LYS A 891 26.47 -20.55 14.21
C LYS A 891 25.84 -19.70 13.11
N PRO A 892 26.61 -19.36 12.05
CA PRO A 892 26.11 -18.56 10.93
C PRO A 892 24.94 -19.17 10.14
N ASP A 893 24.77 -20.50 10.21
CA ASP A 893 23.66 -21.22 9.59
C ASP A 893 22.41 -21.27 10.47
N PHE A 894 22.49 -20.73 11.69
CA PHE A 894 21.44 -20.73 12.72
C PHE A 894 20.98 -22.12 13.15
N SER A 895 21.78 -23.16 12.91
CA SER A 895 21.44 -24.55 13.29
C SER A 895 21.35 -24.76 14.80
N ASP A 896 21.91 -23.85 15.59
CA ASP A 896 21.88 -23.84 17.06
C ASP A 896 21.02 -22.69 17.63
N ALA A 897 20.28 -21.98 16.79
CA ALA A 897 19.60 -20.76 17.21
C ALA A 897 18.38 -21.06 18.11
N THR A 898 18.25 -20.29 19.18
CA THR A 898 17.10 -20.29 20.08
C THR A 898 16.09 -19.24 19.61
N GLN A 899 14.88 -19.68 19.29
CA GLN A 899 13.78 -18.82 18.85
C GLN A 899 13.21 -18.01 20.02
N ALA A 900 12.90 -16.73 19.78
CA ALA A 900 12.16 -15.92 20.74
C ALA A 900 10.68 -16.32 20.80
N THR A 901 10.19 -16.43 22.02
CA THR A 901 8.82 -16.76 22.41
C THR A 901 8.37 -15.83 23.53
N ALA A 902 7.09 -15.85 23.88
CA ALA A 902 6.58 -15.07 25.02
C ALA A 902 7.28 -15.41 26.35
N ASP A 903 7.82 -16.61 26.49
CA ASP A 903 8.41 -17.09 27.74
C ASP A 903 9.91 -16.77 27.88
N ASN A 904 10.62 -16.52 26.77
CA ASN A 904 12.07 -16.33 26.75
C ASN A 904 12.55 -15.06 26.03
N TYR A 905 11.65 -14.16 25.61
CA TYR A 905 12.06 -12.96 24.86
C TYR A 905 12.93 -12.01 25.70
N LEU A 906 12.64 -11.80 26.99
CA LEU A 906 13.39 -10.89 27.86
C LEU A 906 14.89 -11.23 27.92
N PRO A 907 15.31 -12.47 28.28
CA PRO A 907 16.73 -12.82 28.31
C PRO A 907 17.39 -12.85 26.92
N LEU A 908 16.62 -12.92 25.83
CA LEU A 908 17.13 -12.85 24.45
C LEU A 908 17.15 -11.43 23.88
N SER A 909 16.51 -10.45 24.53
CA SER A 909 16.31 -9.11 23.98
C SER A 909 17.54 -8.23 24.12
N VAL A 910 18.22 -8.29 25.26
CA VAL A 910 19.35 -7.40 25.57
C VAL A 910 20.41 -8.14 26.38
N THR A 911 21.67 -7.91 26.05
CA THR A 911 22.78 -8.30 26.92
C THR A 911 23.25 -7.12 27.77
N VAL A 912 23.38 -7.35 29.07
CA VAL A 912 23.93 -6.39 30.03
C VAL A 912 25.28 -6.87 30.52
N ALA A 913 26.30 -6.00 30.51
CA ALA A 913 27.60 -6.27 31.08
C ALA A 913 27.87 -5.36 32.28
N SER A 914 28.06 -5.94 33.47
CA SER A 914 28.68 -5.23 34.60
C SER A 914 30.18 -5.15 34.35
N ASP A 915 30.75 -3.97 34.20
CA ASP A 915 32.20 -3.80 34.12
C ASP A 915 32.76 -3.18 35.42
N ALA A 916 34.01 -3.49 35.76
CA ALA A 916 34.66 -2.96 36.97
C ALA A 916 34.84 -1.43 36.94
N SER A 917 34.72 -0.81 35.76
CA SER A 917 34.71 0.65 35.56
C SER A 917 33.33 1.29 35.69
N CYS A 918 32.27 0.50 35.87
CA CYS A 918 30.91 0.98 36.05
C CYS A 918 30.07 0.08 36.98
N PRO A 919 30.14 0.35 38.30
CA PRO A 919 29.42 -0.41 39.32
C PRO A 919 27.91 -0.08 39.42
N SER A 920 27.38 0.84 38.61
CA SER A 920 26.01 1.37 38.75
C SER A 920 25.00 0.86 37.73
N PHE A 921 25.36 -0.07 36.83
CA PHE A 921 24.44 -0.60 35.83
C PHE A 921 24.00 -2.03 36.20
N THR A 922 22.87 -2.14 36.93
CA THR A 922 22.19 -3.40 37.24
C THR A 922 21.00 -3.61 36.29
N ALA A 923 20.42 -4.82 36.27
CA ALA A 923 19.19 -5.09 35.51
C ALA A 923 18.04 -4.14 35.89
N ASP A 924 18.07 -3.55 37.09
CA ASP A 924 17.07 -2.61 37.61
C ASP A 924 17.06 -1.25 36.88
N ASN A 925 18.13 -0.94 36.13
CA ASN A 925 18.28 0.32 35.39
C ASN A 925 17.85 0.23 33.91
N ILE A 926 17.23 -0.89 33.50
CA ILE A 926 16.53 -1.04 32.23
C ILE A 926 15.04 -1.00 32.50
N LYS A 927 14.35 0.01 31.96
CA LYS A 927 12.88 0.05 31.99
C LYS A 927 12.38 -0.57 30.71
N PHE A 928 11.80 -1.77 30.81
CA PHE A 928 10.88 -2.29 29.80
C PHE A 928 9.51 -1.68 30.08
N LEU A 929 9.10 -0.76 29.22
CA LEU A 929 7.77 -0.17 29.26
C LEU A 929 6.91 -0.86 28.20
N GLN A 930 5.79 -1.44 28.63
CA GLN A 930 4.79 -2.04 27.74
C GLN A 930 3.97 -0.97 27.03
#